data_AF-A0A0B4GJR6-F1
#
_entry.id   AF-A0A0B4GJR6-F1
#
_cell.length_a   1.000
_cell.length_b   1.000
_cell.length_c   1.000
_cell.angle_alpha   90.00
_cell.angle_beta   90.00
_cell.angle_gamma   90.00
#
_symmetry.space_group_name_H-M   'P 1'
#
loop_
_entity.id
_entity.type
_entity.pdbx_description
1 polymer ?
#
loop_
_entity_poly.entity_id
_entity_poly.type
_entity_poly.pdbx_seq_one_letter_code
_entity_poly.pdbx_strand_id
1 'polypeptide(L)'
;MYSRKPYYIRQRPPYETFTLDDIINVKDHGAKGHGVGDDTAAINSVMGMASTSKLIYFPAGSYIVTGTIHVPSHALITGEVWLQIVASGSFFQDMKSPKPMVKVGNDGDQGTVEISDMLFTSTGSLPGLVLMEWNVAAEEQGSVAMFDAHFRVGGAYGSKLTLADCPKVTSIPSACVAASMLFHVTPKANGYFENNTMVTVGVARGFLIESKDGPTWLYGTASEHSMLYQYNFYNTGNLFAGMIQTESPYFQYTDATSSPGPFKDSLGVFSNDPDFSETCNGSKLQCDFSWAAMSSQVSNVTIAGAGLYSWFDAYDQSVCVDAQNCQQRLIFDQGGNGELWVFNLVTIGSVEMISDDSGAIETAKENTQANAHPFWSALAVWGDESDPVVLLCDEEDTDPGCLHNDACDLSKDFADMDALVAAQGSIPPECAPYYVVNALSNLLEGSLGAYDSANKGYDAVWEYYAEGFRGSVDAMIRKFTADSTPSNRKGGPGIHYFDCTITLDGTDTTKQCPFDFYELAFYQAFDMKYTLRDADGFYKDLNKTFGIATDWVAFYDLDNSSNQCIGGGGGGDPGNGPSPLRRRHVDNHQEGQDEEAAGQEDQNSSSPPSSSSSSSKLQKRCGRTGARFYGIPKGKDSYAVPNPKDAINKVMPQMLDLQIQLAARQAQMAIGDFNGSASDVGQALSLPVFMMAESIEQIKEAKEAGQKIKNQKDLEFFEKILGVIFMFLPFLDTLSPELLLFEGMATGLAFLGNTALAIQDIVEHPENAFMDVLGIVMDGAFSKTGKGYKTAADARRGMSSDLIKKSGKTIEQLDGKLQDVLGKACAK
;
A
#
# COMPACT_ATOMS: atom_id res chain seq x y z
N MET A 1 14.39 6.53 23.90
CA MET A 1 13.76 6.98 22.64
C MET A 1 14.57 6.41 21.49
N TYR A 2 14.11 5.31 20.88
CA TYR A 2 14.84 4.61 19.82
C TYR A 2 13.91 4.37 18.63
N SER A 3 14.23 4.94 17.47
CA SER A 3 13.60 4.55 16.22
C SER A 3 14.25 3.24 15.76
N ARG A 4 13.46 2.16 15.64
CA ARG A 4 13.81 1.10 14.69
C ARG A 4 13.54 1.66 13.30
N LYS A 5 14.54 1.62 12.43
CA LYS A 5 14.36 1.92 11.00
C LYS A 5 13.53 0.79 10.36
N PRO A 6 12.75 1.07 9.30
CA PRO A 6 12.17 0.00 8.49
C PRO A 6 13.26 -0.88 7.87
N TYR A 7 12.90 -2.11 7.46
CA TYR A 7 13.76 -2.90 6.58
C TYR A 7 14.06 -2.13 5.29
N TYR A 8 15.25 -2.34 4.75
CA TYR A 8 15.70 -1.65 3.54
C TYR A 8 15.01 -2.24 2.31
N ILE A 9 14.33 -1.37 1.56
CA ILE A 9 13.65 -1.69 0.30
C ILE A 9 14.32 -0.88 -0.80
N ARG A 10 14.56 -1.50 -1.96
CA ARG A 10 15.08 -0.84 -3.16
C ARG A 10 14.18 -1.16 -4.34
N GLN A 11 13.78 -0.14 -5.09
CA GLN A 11 13.06 -0.33 -6.35
C GLN A 11 14.02 -0.69 -7.49
N ARG A 12 13.53 -1.46 -8.46
CA ARG A 12 14.28 -1.85 -9.67
C ARG A 12 14.82 -0.61 -10.40
N PRO A 13 16.14 -0.52 -10.69
CA PRO A 13 16.74 0.64 -11.35
C PRO A 13 16.18 0.81 -12.79
N PRO A 14 15.61 1.98 -13.14
CA PRO A 14 15.13 2.25 -14.50
C PRO A 14 16.19 2.92 -15.41
N TYR A 15 17.36 3.28 -14.85
CA TYR A 15 18.53 3.85 -15.53
C TYR A 15 18.27 5.14 -16.33
N GLU A 16 17.32 5.99 -15.94
CA GLU A 16 16.81 7.13 -16.73
C GLU A 16 17.85 8.24 -17.02
N THR A 17 18.99 8.21 -16.33
CA THR A 17 20.12 9.15 -16.51
C THR A 17 21.15 8.68 -17.53
N PHE A 18 21.07 7.43 -18.01
CA PHE A 18 22.01 6.86 -18.98
C PHE A 18 21.68 7.32 -20.41
N THR A 19 22.71 7.55 -21.22
CA THR A 19 22.56 7.82 -22.65
C THR A 19 22.86 6.57 -23.49
N LEU A 20 22.60 6.61 -24.80
CA LEU A 20 22.95 5.51 -25.70
C LEU A 20 24.48 5.23 -25.74
N ASP A 21 25.31 6.25 -25.50
CA ASP A 21 26.77 6.10 -25.39
C ASP A 21 27.20 5.42 -24.06
N ASP A 22 26.26 5.22 -23.14
CA ASP A 22 26.45 4.54 -21.85
C ASP A 22 25.96 3.08 -21.84
N ILE A 23 25.40 2.61 -22.96
CA ILE A 23 24.87 1.26 -23.10
C ILE A 23 25.82 0.41 -23.95
N ILE A 24 26.30 -0.70 -23.40
CA ILE A 24 27.14 -1.68 -24.10
C ILE A 24 26.27 -2.88 -24.48
N ASN A 25 25.81 -2.90 -25.72
CA ASN A 25 25.03 -4.01 -26.28
C ASN A 25 25.93 -5.21 -26.61
N VAL A 26 25.68 -6.36 -25.96
CA VAL A 26 26.51 -7.57 -26.15
C VAL A 26 26.58 -8.06 -27.61
N LYS A 27 25.57 -7.76 -28.43
CA LYS A 27 25.54 -8.20 -29.84
C LYS A 27 26.53 -7.43 -30.73
N ASP A 28 26.80 -6.16 -30.42
CA ASP A 28 27.81 -5.37 -31.12
C ASP A 28 29.24 -5.82 -30.80
N HIS A 29 29.40 -6.56 -29.70
CA HIS A 29 30.65 -7.21 -29.28
C HIS A 29 30.71 -8.71 -29.64
N GLY A 30 29.80 -9.18 -30.50
CA GLY A 30 29.87 -10.49 -31.14
C GLY A 30 29.18 -11.65 -30.43
N ALA A 31 28.52 -11.42 -29.29
CA ALA A 31 27.59 -12.39 -28.72
C ALA A 31 26.33 -12.47 -29.61
N LYS A 32 25.75 -13.65 -29.79
CA LYS A 32 24.73 -13.87 -30.84
C LYS A 32 23.33 -14.06 -30.29
N GLY A 33 23.18 -14.74 -29.17
CA GLY A 33 21.88 -15.03 -28.57
C GLY A 33 20.99 -15.94 -29.44
N HIS A 34 21.57 -16.73 -30.35
CA HIS A 34 20.82 -17.54 -31.33
C HIS A 34 20.60 -19.02 -30.93
N GLY A 35 20.80 -19.38 -29.65
CA GLY A 35 20.42 -20.67 -29.07
C GLY A 35 21.19 -21.90 -29.57
N VAL A 36 22.33 -21.72 -30.25
CA VAL A 36 23.11 -22.83 -30.85
C VAL A 36 24.63 -22.63 -30.76
N GLY A 37 25.11 -21.40 -30.92
CA GLY A 37 26.54 -21.07 -30.88
C GLY A 37 26.95 -20.65 -29.47
N ASP A 38 28.18 -21.01 -29.08
CA ASP A 38 28.78 -20.61 -27.81
C ASP A 38 29.14 -19.12 -27.83
N ASP A 39 28.56 -18.38 -26.89
CA ASP A 39 28.73 -16.94 -26.67
C ASP A 39 29.65 -16.65 -25.44
N THR A 40 30.13 -17.66 -24.70
CA THR A 40 30.92 -17.51 -23.45
C THR A 40 32.09 -16.54 -23.60
N ALA A 41 32.85 -16.64 -24.69
CA ALA A 41 34.03 -15.79 -24.93
C ALA A 41 33.66 -14.34 -25.25
N ALA A 42 32.54 -14.10 -25.95
CA ALA A 42 32.08 -12.76 -26.27
C ALA A 42 31.50 -12.07 -25.02
N ILE A 43 30.68 -12.78 -24.24
CA ILE A 43 30.09 -12.24 -23.01
C ILE A 43 31.18 -11.91 -21.98
N ASN A 44 32.15 -12.81 -21.74
CA ASN A 44 33.27 -12.50 -20.84
C ASN A 44 34.13 -11.32 -21.34
N SER A 45 34.26 -11.12 -22.65
CA SER A 45 34.94 -9.95 -23.22
C SER A 45 34.18 -8.64 -22.92
N VAL A 46 32.84 -8.67 -22.94
CA VAL A 46 32.00 -7.52 -22.56
C VAL A 46 32.01 -7.27 -21.04
N MET A 47 31.99 -8.32 -20.21
CA MET A 47 32.10 -8.16 -18.75
C MET A 47 33.43 -7.52 -18.35
N GLY A 48 34.51 -7.73 -19.11
CA GLY A 48 35.78 -7.01 -18.97
C GLY A 48 35.72 -5.51 -19.30
N MET A 49 34.57 -4.98 -19.73
CA MET A 49 34.30 -3.56 -19.99
C MET A 49 33.28 -2.95 -19.02
N ALA A 50 32.73 -3.75 -18.09
CA ALA A 50 31.69 -3.30 -17.17
C ALA A 50 32.22 -2.30 -16.14
N SER A 51 31.38 -1.33 -15.79
CA SER A 51 31.62 -0.35 -14.73
C SER A 51 30.29 0.21 -14.24
N THR A 52 30.26 0.89 -13.09
CA THR A 52 29.07 1.63 -12.61
C THR A 52 28.66 2.82 -13.49
N SER A 53 29.42 3.13 -14.56
CA SER A 53 29.08 4.13 -15.57
C SER A 53 28.72 3.55 -16.94
N LYS A 54 28.59 2.22 -17.07
CA LYS A 54 28.17 1.55 -18.31
C LYS A 54 27.19 0.41 -18.04
N LEU A 55 26.04 0.46 -18.71
CA LEU A 55 24.99 -0.55 -18.63
C LEU A 55 25.23 -1.63 -19.69
N ILE A 56 25.53 -2.85 -19.25
CA ILE A 56 25.65 -4.00 -20.14
C ILE A 56 24.24 -4.46 -20.54
N TYR A 57 23.88 -4.22 -21.80
CA TYR A 57 22.57 -4.54 -22.33
C TYR A 57 22.59 -5.84 -23.13
N PHE A 58 21.67 -6.73 -22.79
CA PHE A 58 21.47 -8.02 -23.44
C PHE A 58 20.12 -8.04 -24.19
N PRO A 59 20.11 -7.80 -25.52
CA PRO A 59 18.88 -7.93 -26.30
C PRO A 59 18.36 -9.37 -26.31
N ALA A 60 17.07 -9.55 -26.59
CA ALA A 60 16.36 -10.81 -26.49
C ALA A 60 17.05 -11.93 -27.31
N GLY A 61 17.05 -13.14 -26.76
CA GLY A 61 17.77 -14.28 -27.34
C GLY A 61 18.17 -15.32 -26.29
N SER A 62 18.72 -16.43 -26.78
CA SER A 62 19.27 -17.51 -25.95
C SER A 62 20.78 -17.62 -26.19
N TYR A 63 21.58 -17.21 -25.22
CA TYR A 63 23.02 -17.15 -25.30
C TYR A 63 23.58 -18.44 -24.69
N ILE A 64 24.11 -19.34 -25.53
CA ILE A 64 24.66 -20.60 -25.04
C ILE A 64 26.02 -20.32 -24.40
N VAL A 65 26.26 -20.84 -23.21
CA VAL A 65 27.54 -20.73 -22.52
C VAL A 65 28.07 -22.12 -22.14
N THR A 66 29.35 -22.38 -22.46
CA THR A 66 30.03 -23.66 -22.16
C THR A 66 31.15 -23.55 -21.13
N GLY A 67 31.22 -22.39 -20.46
CA GLY A 67 32.08 -22.12 -19.31
C GLY A 67 31.51 -20.97 -18.48
N THR A 68 32.15 -20.66 -17.35
CA THR A 68 31.73 -19.58 -16.44
C THR A 68 31.74 -18.20 -17.12
N ILE A 69 30.68 -17.42 -16.87
CA ILE A 69 30.61 -15.97 -17.08
C ILE A 69 31.05 -15.30 -15.78
N HIS A 70 32.08 -14.46 -15.87
CA HIS A 70 32.63 -13.71 -14.74
C HIS A 70 32.08 -12.29 -14.75
N VAL A 71 31.17 -11.99 -13.82
CA VAL A 71 30.66 -10.63 -13.59
C VAL A 71 31.57 -9.96 -12.55
N PRO A 72 32.22 -8.81 -12.85
CA PRO A 72 33.06 -8.10 -11.89
C PRO A 72 32.22 -7.39 -10.83
N SER A 73 32.86 -6.93 -9.75
CA SER A 73 32.18 -6.26 -8.63
C SER A 73 31.57 -4.89 -8.95
N HIS A 74 31.78 -4.34 -10.14
CA HIS A 74 31.25 -3.04 -10.57
C HIS A 74 30.54 -3.19 -11.92
N ALA A 75 29.35 -3.78 -11.94
CA ALA A 75 28.65 -4.16 -13.17
C ALA A 75 27.14 -3.90 -13.11
N LEU A 76 26.65 -3.08 -14.02
CA LEU A 76 25.21 -2.88 -14.23
C LEU A 76 24.80 -3.69 -15.47
N ILE A 77 23.83 -4.59 -15.34
CA ILE A 77 23.44 -5.55 -16.38
C ILE A 77 21.90 -5.57 -16.48
N THR A 78 21.36 -5.38 -17.69
CA THR A 78 19.92 -5.55 -17.92
C THR A 78 19.59 -6.29 -19.22
N GLY A 79 18.47 -7.00 -19.20
CA GLY A 79 17.94 -7.77 -20.33
C GLY A 79 16.74 -7.16 -21.04
N GLU A 80 16.45 -7.68 -22.23
CA GLU A 80 15.26 -7.34 -23.02
C GLU A 80 14.21 -8.46 -22.92
N VAL A 81 13.31 -8.38 -21.93
CA VAL A 81 12.06 -9.16 -21.75
C VAL A 81 12.20 -10.69 -21.62
N TRP A 82 12.79 -11.36 -22.61
CA TRP A 82 12.98 -12.82 -22.63
C TRP A 82 14.40 -13.19 -23.10
N LEU A 83 15.36 -12.55 -22.42
CA LEU A 83 16.78 -12.91 -22.44
C LEU A 83 17.00 -14.22 -21.68
N GLN A 84 17.73 -15.18 -22.27
CA GLN A 84 18.16 -16.40 -21.61
C GLN A 84 19.69 -16.61 -21.70
N ILE A 85 20.36 -16.79 -20.57
CA ILE A 85 21.72 -17.34 -20.50
C ILE A 85 21.60 -18.85 -20.28
N VAL A 86 22.20 -19.67 -21.14
CA VAL A 86 21.91 -21.11 -21.25
C VAL A 86 23.17 -21.96 -21.04
N ALA A 87 23.31 -22.59 -19.88
CA ALA A 87 24.39 -23.55 -19.61
C ALA A 87 24.32 -24.76 -20.55
N SER A 88 25.48 -25.20 -21.03
CA SER A 88 25.62 -26.33 -21.96
C SER A 88 27.04 -26.95 -21.89
N GLY A 89 27.19 -28.16 -22.43
CA GLY A 89 28.50 -28.78 -22.66
C GLY A 89 29.09 -29.53 -21.45
N SER A 90 30.34 -29.97 -21.60
CA SER A 90 31.00 -30.88 -20.64
C SER A 90 31.52 -30.22 -19.37
N PHE A 91 31.65 -28.89 -19.34
CA PHE A 91 32.17 -28.13 -18.20
C PHE A 91 31.30 -28.25 -16.93
N PHE A 92 29.99 -28.45 -17.09
CA PHE A 92 29.02 -28.58 -16.01
C PHE A 92 28.57 -30.03 -15.73
N GLN A 93 29.34 -31.04 -16.16
CA GLN A 93 28.95 -32.46 -16.05
C GLN A 93 29.36 -33.15 -14.74
N ASP A 94 30.31 -32.61 -13.98
CA ASP A 94 30.84 -33.29 -12.78
C ASP A 94 30.13 -32.84 -11.49
N MET A 95 29.23 -33.67 -10.99
CA MET A 95 28.53 -33.42 -9.71
C MET A 95 29.47 -33.43 -8.48
N LYS A 96 30.69 -33.97 -8.61
CA LYS A 96 31.72 -33.99 -7.54
C LYS A 96 32.70 -32.83 -7.65
N SER A 97 32.62 -32.07 -8.75
CA SER A 97 33.28 -30.78 -8.87
C SER A 97 32.37 -29.80 -9.62
N PRO A 98 31.26 -29.32 -8.99
CA PRO A 98 30.36 -28.36 -9.61
C PRO A 98 31.05 -27.07 -10.03
N LYS A 99 30.44 -26.35 -10.99
CA LYS A 99 30.98 -25.12 -11.57
C LYS A 99 29.87 -24.07 -11.75
N PRO A 100 30.10 -22.79 -11.41
CA PRO A 100 29.17 -21.71 -11.70
C PRO A 100 29.07 -21.42 -13.20
N MET A 101 27.85 -21.32 -13.71
CA MET A 101 27.57 -20.70 -15.01
C MET A 101 27.77 -19.19 -14.93
N VAL A 102 27.23 -18.54 -13.90
CA VAL A 102 27.53 -17.13 -13.60
C VAL A 102 28.23 -17.06 -12.25
N LYS A 103 29.40 -16.42 -12.20
CA LYS A 103 30.09 -16.07 -10.97
C LYS A 103 30.09 -14.55 -10.81
N VAL A 104 29.49 -14.07 -9.72
CA VAL A 104 29.34 -12.64 -9.42
C VAL A 104 30.37 -12.24 -8.36
N GLY A 105 31.40 -11.51 -8.78
CA GLY A 105 32.58 -11.19 -7.99
C GLY A 105 33.45 -12.40 -7.62
N ASN A 106 34.39 -12.18 -6.71
CA ASN A 106 35.23 -13.18 -6.08
C ASN A 106 35.10 -13.08 -4.55
N ASP A 107 35.59 -14.10 -3.84
CA ASP A 107 35.53 -14.18 -2.38
C ASP A 107 36.18 -12.94 -1.71
N GLY A 108 35.35 -12.08 -1.13
CA GLY A 108 35.76 -10.84 -0.48
C GLY A 108 35.87 -9.62 -1.41
N ASP A 109 35.45 -9.70 -2.68
CA ASP A 109 35.23 -8.52 -3.51
C ASP A 109 34.06 -7.69 -2.92
N GLN A 110 34.21 -6.37 -2.91
CA GLN A 110 33.15 -5.43 -2.60
C GLN A 110 32.86 -4.56 -3.83
N GLY A 111 31.62 -4.08 -3.97
CA GLY A 111 31.29 -3.18 -5.08
C GLY A 111 29.82 -2.80 -5.21
N THR A 112 29.40 -2.62 -6.46
CA THR A 112 28.04 -2.31 -6.91
C THR A 112 27.72 -3.20 -8.11
N VAL A 113 26.79 -4.14 -7.95
CA VAL A 113 26.37 -5.05 -9.03
C VAL A 113 24.86 -5.08 -9.12
N GLU A 114 24.33 -4.85 -10.32
CA GLU A 114 22.90 -4.80 -10.57
C GLU A 114 22.57 -5.72 -11.75
N ILE A 115 21.66 -6.67 -11.53
CA ILE A 115 21.23 -7.65 -12.54
C ILE A 115 19.71 -7.58 -12.66
N SER A 116 19.21 -7.15 -13.83
CA SER A 116 17.76 -7.03 -14.09
C SER A 116 17.29 -7.70 -15.38
N ASP A 117 16.04 -8.19 -15.38
CA ASP A 117 15.34 -8.73 -16.56
C ASP A 117 16.10 -9.91 -17.25
N MET A 118 16.74 -10.80 -16.46
CA MET A 118 17.56 -11.93 -16.96
C MET A 118 17.02 -13.32 -16.58
N LEU A 119 16.92 -14.26 -17.52
CA LEU A 119 16.61 -15.67 -17.24
C LEU A 119 17.85 -16.56 -17.33
N PHE A 120 18.19 -17.26 -16.24
CA PHE A 120 19.30 -18.20 -16.15
C PHE A 120 18.80 -19.64 -16.29
N THR A 121 19.30 -20.38 -17.27
CA THR A 121 18.74 -21.70 -17.65
C THR A 121 19.80 -22.66 -18.21
N SER A 122 19.39 -23.85 -18.64
CA SER A 122 20.28 -24.94 -19.08
C SER A 122 19.68 -25.80 -20.21
N THR A 123 20.52 -26.58 -20.90
CA THR A 123 20.09 -27.57 -21.91
C THR A 123 20.66 -28.97 -21.65
N GLY A 124 19.77 -29.92 -21.34
CA GLY A 124 20.09 -31.32 -21.01
C GLY A 124 20.63 -31.55 -19.60
N SER A 125 21.04 -32.79 -19.33
CA SER A 125 21.71 -33.19 -18.08
C SER A 125 23.03 -32.43 -17.89
N LEU A 126 23.16 -31.72 -16.77
CA LEU A 126 24.34 -30.97 -16.32
C LEU A 126 24.45 -31.05 -14.77
N PRO A 127 24.71 -32.23 -14.18
CA PRO A 127 24.58 -32.44 -12.74
C PRO A 127 25.68 -31.76 -11.90
N GLY A 128 26.68 -31.15 -12.52
CA GLY A 128 27.66 -30.25 -11.92
C GLY A 128 27.39 -28.75 -12.16
N LEU A 129 26.22 -28.38 -12.69
CA LEU A 129 25.86 -26.97 -12.88
C LEU A 129 25.46 -26.30 -11.55
N VAL A 130 26.14 -25.21 -11.21
CA VAL A 130 25.61 -24.16 -10.32
C VAL A 130 25.13 -23.03 -11.24
N LEU A 131 23.85 -22.63 -11.20
CA LEU A 131 23.39 -21.60 -12.13
C LEU A 131 24.02 -20.23 -11.81
N MET A 132 24.06 -19.84 -10.52
CA MET A 132 24.81 -18.66 -10.08
C MET A 132 25.46 -18.83 -8.70
N GLU A 133 26.71 -18.35 -8.61
CA GLU A 133 27.52 -18.25 -7.39
C GLU A 133 27.78 -16.76 -7.10
N TRP A 134 27.28 -16.27 -5.98
CA TRP A 134 27.31 -14.86 -5.57
C TRP A 134 28.35 -14.66 -4.47
N ASN A 135 29.42 -13.93 -4.78
CA ASN A 135 30.57 -13.73 -3.90
C ASN A 135 30.78 -12.27 -3.46
N VAL A 136 30.27 -11.31 -4.24
CA VAL A 136 30.43 -9.88 -3.97
C VAL A 136 29.56 -9.43 -2.79
N ALA A 137 30.08 -8.48 -2.01
CA ALA A 137 29.31 -7.74 -1.01
C ALA A 137 29.11 -6.26 -1.41
N ALA A 138 28.01 -5.68 -0.94
CA ALA A 138 27.61 -4.31 -1.22
C ALA A 138 28.55 -3.29 -0.54
N GLU A 139 29.10 -2.33 -1.29
CA GLU A 139 29.82 -1.17 -0.73
C GLU A 139 28.85 -0.24 0.03
N GLU A 140 27.67 0.00 -0.55
CA GLU A 140 26.56 0.71 0.07
C GLU A 140 25.31 -0.18 0.14
N GLN A 141 24.40 0.09 1.06
CA GLN A 141 23.23 -0.76 1.28
C GLN A 141 22.38 -0.90 0.00
N GLY A 142 22.20 -2.15 -0.46
CA GLY A 142 21.47 -2.48 -1.70
C GLY A 142 22.17 -2.12 -3.02
N SER A 143 23.44 -1.72 -2.99
CA SER A 143 24.26 -1.52 -4.21
C SER A 143 24.59 -2.83 -4.96
N VAL A 144 24.44 -3.97 -4.28
CA VAL A 144 24.58 -5.33 -4.85
C VAL A 144 23.21 -5.99 -4.81
N ALA A 145 22.58 -6.14 -5.97
CA ALA A 145 21.15 -6.47 -6.10
C ALA A 145 20.75 -7.18 -7.40
N MET A 146 19.59 -7.84 -7.37
CA MET A 146 18.99 -8.58 -8.48
C MET A 146 17.45 -8.38 -8.49
N PHE A 147 16.88 -8.06 -9.66
CA PHE A 147 15.47 -7.72 -9.84
C PHE A 147 14.88 -8.37 -11.09
N ASP A 148 13.70 -9.00 -11.01
CA ASP A 148 13.04 -9.62 -12.17
C ASP A 148 13.97 -10.54 -12.99
N ALA A 149 14.91 -11.17 -12.31
CA ALA A 149 15.80 -12.16 -12.87
C ALA A 149 15.53 -13.49 -12.19
N HIS A 150 15.48 -14.56 -12.97
CA HIS A 150 15.00 -15.85 -12.50
C HIS A 150 15.95 -16.98 -12.89
N PHE A 151 16.00 -18.01 -12.05
CA PHE A 151 16.52 -19.32 -12.43
C PHE A 151 15.39 -20.14 -13.06
N ARG A 152 15.67 -20.95 -14.09
CA ARG A 152 14.71 -21.95 -14.60
C ARG A 152 15.42 -23.12 -15.28
N VAL A 153 15.31 -24.31 -14.69
CA VAL A 153 15.89 -25.54 -15.26
C VAL A 153 14.83 -26.34 -16.02
N GLY A 154 14.99 -26.44 -17.34
CA GLY A 154 14.11 -27.21 -18.21
C GLY A 154 12.69 -26.68 -18.39
N GLY A 155 11.75 -27.57 -18.73
CA GLY A 155 10.35 -27.27 -19.07
C GLY A 155 10.13 -26.51 -20.39
N ALA A 156 11.12 -25.73 -20.84
CA ALA A 156 11.05 -24.84 -21.99
C ALA A 156 11.53 -25.48 -23.31
N TYR A 157 11.10 -24.91 -24.44
CA TYR A 157 11.60 -25.29 -25.77
C TYR A 157 13.13 -25.11 -25.87
N GLY A 158 13.82 -26.08 -26.49
CA GLY A 158 15.28 -26.09 -26.61
C GLY A 158 16.05 -26.61 -25.39
N SER A 159 15.41 -26.72 -24.21
CA SER A 159 16.05 -27.21 -22.99
C SER A 159 16.40 -28.70 -23.01
N LYS A 160 15.80 -29.51 -23.90
CA LYS A 160 15.92 -31.00 -23.91
C LYS A 160 15.56 -31.64 -22.56
N LEU A 161 14.70 -30.94 -21.81
CA LEU A 161 14.19 -31.29 -20.48
C LEU A 161 12.68 -30.99 -20.47
N THR A 162 12.00 -31.31 -21.58
CA THR A 162 10.55 -31.21 -21.74
C THR A 162 9.86 -32.50 -21.33
N LEU A 163 8.53 -32.53 -21.28
CA LEU A 163 7.76 -33.76 -21.00
C LEU A 163 8.05 -34.92 -21.98
N ALA A 164 8.57 -34.63 -23.18
CA ALA A 164 8.98 -35.64 -24.16
C ALA A 164 10.38 -36.22 -23.89
N ASP A 165 11.27 -35.43 -23.28
CA ASP A 165 12.63 -35.85 -22.89
C ASP A 165 12.62 -36.51 -21.50
N CYS A 166 11.80 -35.95 -20.61
CA CYS A 166 11.65 -36.27 -19.19
C CYS A 166 10.16 -36.53 -18.86
N PRO A 167 9.62 -37.70 -19.24
CA PRO A 167 8.24 -38.08 -18.92
C PRO A 167 8.03 -38.29 -17.42
N LYS A 168 6.78 -38.25 -16.96
CA LYS A 168 6.43 -38.66 -15.59
C LYS A 168 6.71 -40.16 -15.40
N VAL A 169 7.71 -40.50 -14.58
CA VAL A 169 8.15 -41.88 -14.29
C VAL A 169 8.57 -42.02 -12.83
N THR A 170 8.53 -43.24 -12.29
CA THR A 170 8.91 -43.58 -10.90
C THR A 170 10.42 -43.79 -10.69
N SER A 171 11.26 -43.32 -11.60
CA SER A 171 12.72 -43.30 -11.43
C SER A 171 13.33 -42.23 -12.34
N ILE A 172 14.18 -41.36 -11.78
CA ILE A 172 14.70 -40.18 -12.51
C ILE A 172 15.68 -40.64 -13.60
N PRO A 173 15.41 -40.39 -14.90
CA PRO A 173 16.36 -40.73 -15.96
C PRO A 173 17.63 -39.87 -15.83
N SER A 174 18.80 -40.43 -16.09
CA SER A 174 20.08 -39.68 -15.99
C SER A 174 20.12 -38.44 -16.89
N ALA A 175 19.44 -38.49 -18.05
CA ALA A 175 19.25 -37.36 -18.97
C ALA A 175 18.50 -36.15 -18.35
N CYS A 176 17.76 -36.37 -17.26
CA CYS A 176 16.91 -35.39 -16.58
C CYS A 176 17.52 -34.83 -15.28
N VAL A 177 18.76 -35.21 -14.97
CA VAL A 177 19.53 -34.72 -13.81
C VAL A 177 20.28 -33.45 -14.25
N ALA A 178 19.67 -32.28 -14.05
CA ALA A 178 19.94 -31.09 -14.87
C ALA A 178 20.69 -29.94 -14.18
N ALA A 179 20.75 -29.91 -12.85
CA ALA A 179 21.58 -28.97 -12.10
C ALA A 179 21.96 -29.48 -10.69
N SER A 180 23.06 -28.95 -10.15
CA SER A 180 23.58 -29.21 -8.80
C SER A 180 23.12 -28.19 -7.76
N MET A 181 22.89 -26.94 -8.19
CA MET A 181 22.46 -25.80 -7.36
C MET A 181 21.82 -24.74 -8.24
N LEU A 182 20.75 -24.09 -7.78
CA LEU A 182 20.21 -22.88 -8.44
C LEU A 182 21.06 -21.66 -8.06
N PHE A 183 21.08 -21.33 -6.76
CA PHE A 183 21.68 -20.09 -6.27
C PHE A 183 22.48 -20.32 -4.99
N HIS A 184 23.69 -19.78 -4.92
CA HIS A 184 24.58 -19.88 -3.77
C HIS A 184 25.14 -18.51 -3.40
N VAL A 185 24.76 -17.98 -2.23
CA VAL A 185 25.36 -16.78 -1.63
C VAL A 185 26.45 -17.22 -0.67
N THR A 186 27.72 -16.95 -1.01
CA THR A 186 28.87 -17.47 -0.28
C THR A 186 29.16 -16.67 1.01
N PRO A 187 29.97 -17.17 1.96
CA PRO A 187 29.97 -16.66 3.34
C PRO A 187 30.30 -15.16 3.55
N LYS A 188 31.03 -14.53 2.63
CA LYS A 188 31.36 -13.09 2.67
C LYS A 188 30.45 -12.21 1.82
N ALA A 189 29.55 -12.80 1.04
CA ALA A 189 28.69 -12.10 0.10
C ALA A 189 27.40 -11.63 0.77
N ASN A 190 26.72 -10.65 0.18
CA ASN A 190 25.39 -10.19 0.61
C ASN A 190 24.63 -9.58 -0.58
N GLY A 191 23.37 -9.18 -0.40
CA GLY A 191 22.63 -8.49 -1.46
C GLY A 191 21.12 -8.40 -1.26
N TYR A 192 20.45 -7.76 -2.24
CA TYR A 192 19.01 -7.62 -2.34
C TYR A 192 18.48 -8.43 -3.54
N PHE A 193 17.51 -9.32 -3.34
CA PHE A 193 17.03 -10.23 -4.38
C PHE A 193 15.51 -10.22 -4.45
N GLU A 194 14.94 -10.01 -5.64
CA GLU A 194 13.50 -9.84 -5.86
C GLU A 194 12.96 -10.70 -7.02
N ASN A 195 11.76 -11.28 -6.85
CA ASN A 195 10.98 -12.04 -7.86
C ASN A 195 11.71 -13.24 -8.52
N ASN A 196 11.51 -14.47 -8.04
CA ASN A 196 12.11 -15.71 -8.57
C ASN A 196 11.10 -16.90 -8.55
N THR A 197 11.06 -17.78 -9.58
CA THR A 197 10.08 -18.92 -9.72
C THR A 197 10.61 -20.06 -10.63
N MET A 198 10.16 -21.33 -10.46
CA MET A 198 10.71 -22.50 -11.19
C MET A 198 9.72 -23.63 -11.62
N VAL A 199 10.27 -24.75 -12.17
CA VAL A 199 9.51 -25.83 -12.86
C VAL A 199 10.12 -27.24 -12.66
N THR A 200 9.33 -28.29 -12.90
CA THR A 200 9.63 -29.69 -12.57
C THR A 200 10.75 -30.35 -13.42
N VAL A 201 11.99 -30.37 -12.91
CA VAL A 201 13.13 -31.18 -13.40
C VAL A 201 13.99 -31.64 -12.21
N GLY A 202 14.79 -32.70 -12.36
CA GLY A 202 15.74 -33.13 -11.34
C GLY A 202 16.88 -32.13 -11.11
N VAL A 203 16.76 -31.32 -10.07
CA VAL A 203 17.78 -30.40 -9.53
C VAL A 203 18.11 -30.81 -8.09
N ALA A 204 19.38 -30.76 -7.69
CA ALA A 204 19.74 -31.18 -6.32
C ALA A 204 19.30 -30.16 -5.26
N ARG A 205 19.66 -28.88 -5.43
CA ARG A 205 19.57 -27.85 -4.39
C ARG A 205 18.98 -26.56 -4.95
N GLY A 206 18.11 -25.93 -4.17
CA GLY A 206 17.56 -24.61 -4.48
C GLY A 206 18.54 -23.50 -4.18
N PHE A 207 18.28 -22.78 -3.09
CA PHE A 207 19.03 -21.61 -2.63
C PHE A 207 19.82 -21.96 -1.37
N LEU A 208 21.15 -21.81 -1.41
CA LEU A 208 22.03 -21.91 -0.24
C LEU A 208 22.52 -20.51 0.14
N ILE A 209 22.21 -20.07 1.36
CA ILE A 209 22.58 -18.76 1.87
C ILE A 209 23.51 -18.93 3.07
N GLU A 210 24.79 -18.61 2.87
CA GLU A 210 25.83 -18.64 3.91
C GLU A 210 26.26 -17.25 4.38
N SER A 211 25.64 -16.18 3.85
CA SER A 211 25.97 -14.76 4.10
C SER A 211 26.09 -14.47 5.60
N LYS A 212 27.30 -14.49 6.14
CA LYS A 212 27.51 -14.59 7.60
C LYS A 212 27.22 -13.27 8.31
N ASP A 213 27.85 -12.22 7.82
CA ASP A 213 27.73 -10.88 8.40
C ASP A 213 26.50 -10.14 7.84
N GLY A 214 25.94 -10.61 6.71
CA GLY A 214 24.84 -9.97 6.00
C GLY A 214 25.20 -8.55 5.54
N PRO A 215 24.25 -7.60 5.51
CA PRO A 215 22.79 -7.82 5.55
C PRO A 215 22.25 -8.33 4.20
N THR A 216 21.32 -9.28 4.22
CA THR A 216 20.78 -9.92 3.01
C THR A 216 19.25 -9.86 2.97
N TRP A 217 18.67 -9.57 1.80
CA TRP A 217 17.22 -9.44 1.59
C TRP A 217 16.69 -10.35 0.47
N LEU A 218 15.67 -11.15 0.79
CA LEU A 218 14.96 -12.02 -0.14
C LEU A 218 13.48 -11.57 -0.23
N TYR A 219 13.16 -10.64 -1.13
CA TYR A 219 11.81 -10.11 -1.31
C TYR A 219 11.04 -10.93 -2.36
N GLY A 220 9.90 -11.52 -1.98
CA GLY A 220 9.04 -12.27 -2.91
C GLY A 220 9.72 -13.41 -3.67
N THR A 221 10.69 -14.10 -3.06
CA THR A 221 11.45 -15.17 -3.73
C THR A 221 10.75 -16.53 -3.60
N ALA A 222 10.69 -17.30 -4.69
CA ALA A 222 10.33 -18.72 -4.64
C ALA A 222 11.50 -19.61 -5.04
N SER A 223 11.57 -20.79 -4.43
CA SER A 223 12.53 -21.85 -4.74
C SER A 223 11.78 -23.18 -4.70
N GLU A 224 11.80 -23.94 -5.80
CA GLU A 224 10.80 -24.98 -6.06
C GLU A 224 11.43 -26.21 -6.73
N HIS A 225 10.91 -27.39 -6.41
CA HIS A 225 11.18 -28.68 -7.07
C HIS A 225 12.64 -29.17 -7.03
N SER A 226 13.51 -28.59 -6.21
CA SER A 226 14.83 -29.16 -5.91
C SER A 226 14.71 -30.34 -4.95
N MET A 227 15.61 -31.32 -5.01
CA MET A 227 15.46 -32.59 -4.28
C MET A 227 15.92 -32.57 -2.81
N LEU A 228 17.00 -31.87 -2.48
CA LEU A 228 17.57 -31.88 -1.13
C LEU A 228 16.91 -30.83 -0.24
N TYR A 229 16.87 -29.58 -0.71
CA TYR A 229 16.20 -28.46 -0.07
C TYR A 229 15.83 -27.39 -1.09
N GLN A 230 14.80 -26.59 -0.79
CA GLN A 230 14.51 -25.36 -1.53
C GLN A 230 15.28 -24.16 -0.97
N TYR A 231 15.33 -23.99 0.35
CA TYR A 231 16.20 -23.01 1.04
C TYR A 231 17.06 -23.69 2.11
N ASN A 232 18.30 -23.23 2.26
CA ASN A 232 19.19 -23.64 3.34
C ASN A 232 19.94 -22.40 3.87
N PHE A 233 19.65 -22.02 5.11
CA PHE A 233 20.22 -20.88 5.82
C PHE A 233 21.27 -21.42 6.80
N TYR A 234 22.56 -21.30 6.44
CA TYR A 234 23.64 -21.97 7.18
C TYR A 234 24.73 -21.00 7.62
N ASN A 235 24.93 -20.84 8.94
CA ASN A 235 25.92 -19.90 9.49
C ASN A 235 25.76 -18.47 8.92
N THR A 236 24.53 -18.10 8.55
CA THR A 236 24.14 -16.82 7.95
C THR A 236 23.55 -15.87 9.01
N GLY A 237 23.62 -14.56 8.79
CA GLY A 237 23.02 -13.61 9.71
C GLY A 237 22.64 -12.26 9.11
N ASN A 238 21.90 -11.48 9.90
CA ASN A 238 21.27 -10.21 9.48
C ASN A 238 20.43 -10.37 8.20
N LEU A 239 19.60 -11.42 8.15
CA LEU A 239 18.84 -11.81 6.96
C LEU A 239 17.35 -11.48 7.12
N PHE A 240 16.77 -10.86 6.10
CA PHE A 240 15.33 -10.71 5.95
C PHE A 240 14.87 -11.48 4.71
N ALA A 241 13.79 -12.25 4.83
CA ALA A 241 13.10 -12.87 3.71
C ALA A 241 11.60 -12.64 3.85
N GLY A 242 10.88 -12.27 2.78
CA GLY A 242 9.46 -11.96 2.88
C GLY A 242 8.78 -11.64 1.54
N MET A 243 7.75 -12.36 1.10
CA MET A 243 7.40 -13.74 1.50
C MET A 243 8.30 -14.73 0.75
N ILE A 244 8.67 -15.85 1.39
CA ILE A 244 9.24 -17.02 0.68
C ILE A 244 8.16 -17.99 0.25
N GLN A 245 8.33 -18.64 -0.90
CA GLN A 245 7.44 -19.71 -1.38
C GLN A 245 8.25 -20.95 -1.77
N THR A 246 7.74 -22.15 -1.46
CA THR A 246 8.39 -23.42 -1.80
C THR A 246 7.42 -24.55 -2.13
N GLU A 247 7.76 -25.35 -3.14
CA GLU A 247 7.11 -26.64 -3.41
C GLU A 247 8.12 -27.80 -3.48
N SER A 248 7.80 -28.92 -2.82
CA SER A 248 8.56 -30.16 -2.96
C SER A 248 8.33 -30.83 -4.33
N PRO A 249 9.35 -31.40 -4.98
CA PRO A 249 9.21 -31.98 -6.32
C PRO A 249 8.21 -33.14 -6.35
N TYR A 250 7.17 -32.97 -7.17
CA TYR A 250 5.98 -33.82 -7.25
C TYR A 250 6.21 -35.33 -7.49
N PHE A 251 7.42 -35.73 -7.85
CA PHE A 251 7.82 -37.11 -8.13
C PHE A 251 8.41 -37.86 -6.94
N GLN A 252 8.65 -37.21 -5.80
CA GLN A 252 9.10 -37.86 -4.56
C GLN A 252 8.07 -38.87 -4.03
N TYR A 253 8.36 -39.57 -2.92
CA TYR A 253 7.60 -40.72 -2.37
C TYR A 253 7.90 -42.11 -3.01
N THR A 254 9.06 -42.32 -3.67
CA THR A 254 9.50 -43.69 -4.05
C THR A 254 10.99 -43.95 -3.77
N ASP A 255 11.42 -45.21 -3.60
CA ASP A 255 12.83 -45.59 -3.38
C ASP A 255 13.80 -45.08 -4.47
N ALA A 256 13.29 -44.74 -5.67
CA ALA A 256 14.09 -44.27 -6.81
C ALA A 256 13.86 -42.78 -7.15
N THR A 257 13.08 -42.07 -6.34
CA THR A 257 12.79 -40.63 -6.47
C THR A 257 12.90 -39.85 -5.15
N SER A 258 13.01 -40.52 -4.02
CA SER A 258 13.29 -39.96 -2.70
C SER A 258 14.71 -39.38 -2.61
N SER A 259 14.94 -38.56 -1.59
CA SER A 259 16.20 -37.85 -1.39
C SER A 259 17.23 -38.71 -0.64
N PRO A 260 18.54 -38.60 -0.98
CA PRO A 260 19.17 -37.71 -1.97
C PRO A 260 19.07 -38.19 -3.43
N GLY A 261 18.46 -39.35 -3.70
CA GLY A 261 18.23 -39.88 -5.04
C GLY A 261 19.50 -39.94 -5.91
N PRO A 262 19.48 -39.43 -7.17
CA PRO A 262 20.64 -39.46 -8.06
C PRO A 262 21.79 -38.54 -7.61
N PHE A 263 21.56 -37.67 -6.63
CA PHE A 263 22.53 -36.69 -6.14
C PHE A 263 23.34 -37.17 -4.93
N LYS A 264 23.14 -38.42 -4.47
CA LYS A 264 23.87 -39.02 -3.34
C LYS A 264 25.38 -38.90 -3.44
N ASP A 265 25.91 -39.05 -4.66
CA ASP A 265 27.34 -38.94 -4.95
C ASP A 265 27.88 -37.50 -4.89
N SER A 266 27.01 -36.50 -4.66
CA SER A 266 27.34 -35.07 -4.50
C SER A 266 27.07 -34.51 -3.09
N LEU A 267 26.67 -35.32 -2.12
CA LEU A 267 26.44 -34.85 -0.75
C LEU A 267 27.77 -34.46 -0.08
N GLY A 268 27.75 -33.36 0.67
CA GLY A 268 28.93 -32.78 1.33
C GLY A 268 29.87 -32.06 0.35
N VAL A 269 29.45 -31.85 -0.89
CA VAL A 269 30.12 -30.93 -1.84
C VAL A 269 29.77 -29.47 -1.52
N PHE A 270 28.58 -29.26 -0.94
CA PHE A 270 28.18 -27.99 -0.32
C PHE A 270 28.07 -28.18 1.20
N SER A 271 28.16 -27.06 1.92
CA SER A 271 27.91 -27.00 3.35
C SER A 271 26.45 -27.34 3.69
N ASN A 272 26.25 -27.94 4.86
CA ASN A 272 24.93 -28.27 5.42
C ASN A 272 23.99 -29.07 4.49
N ASP A 273 24.56 -29.90 3.61
CA ASP A 273 23.77 -30.85 2.81
C ASP A 273 23.03 -31.86 3.71
N PRO A 274 21.69 -32.01 3.58
CA PRO A 274 20.95 -33.02 4.32
C PRO A 274 21.28 -34.43 3.79
N ASP A 275 21.67 -35.33 4.69
CA ASP A 275 21.94 -36.74 4.36
C ASP A 275 20.76 -37.68 4.65
N PHE A 276 19.68 -37.15 5.25
CA PHE A 276 18.44 -37.86 5.60
C PHE A 276 18.68 -39.03 6.57
N SER A 277 19.59 -38.80 7.54
CA SER A 277 19.93 -39.72 8.64
C SER A 277 19.31 -39.36 9.99
N GLU A 278 18.75 -38.16 10.11
CA GLU A 278 18.14 -37.63 11.32
C GLU A 278 16.83 -38.35 11.72
N THR A 279 16.42 -38.21 12.98
CA THR A 279 15.21 -38.88 13.50
C THR A 279 13.96 -38.35 12.81
N CYS A 280 13.07 -39.26 12.40
CA CYS A 280 11.82 -38.93 11.74
C CYS A 280 10.71 -39.92 12.16
N ASN A 281 9.52 -39.40 12.47
CA ASN A 281 8.39 -40.21 12.96
C ASN A 281 7.49 -40.76 11.84
N GLY A 282 7.73 -40.37 10.58
CA GLY A 282 6.98 -40.82 9.40
C GLY A 282 7.46 -42.15 8.84
N SER A 283 6.87 -42.57 7.71
CA SER A 283 7.48 -43.62 6.89
C SER A 283 8.72 -43.09 6.17
N LYS A 284 9.70 -43.95 5.85
CA LYS A 284 10.94 -43.49 5.19
C LYS A 284 10.68 -42.68 3.91
N LEU A 285 9.66 -43.05 3.12
CA LEU A 285 9.30 -42.34 1.89
C LEU A 285 8.69 -40.94 2.13
N GLN A 286 8.14 -40.66 3.31
CA GLN A 286 7.69 -39.33 3.75
C GLN A 286 8.81 -38.51 4.41
N CYS A 287 9.82 -39.18 4.97
CA CYS A 287 10.98 -38.56 5.60
C CYS A 287 12.05 -38.12 4.58
N ASP A 288 12.29 -38.95 3.55
CA ASP A 288 13.24 -38.74 2.46
C ASP A 288 12.69 -37.79 1.38
N PHE A 289 12.10 -36.66 1.79
CA PHE A 289 11.57 -35.61 0.92
C PHE A 289 12.50 -34.39 0.89
N SER A 290 12.27 -33.47 -0.05
CA SER A 290 13.01 -32.20 -0.05
C SER A 290 12.56 -31.30 1.08
N TRP A 291 13.50 -30.72 1.83
CA TRP A 291 13.18 -29.69 2.83
C TRP A 291 12.69 -28.41 2.15
N ALA A 292 11.67 -27.77 2.73
CA ALA A 292 11.25 -26.44 2.29
C ALA A 292 12.29 -25.39 2.72
N ALA A 293 12.62 -25.37 4.02
CA ALA A 293 13.73 -24.61 4.55
C ALA A 293 14.53 -25.44 5.56
N MET A 294 15.84 -25.20 5.62
CA MET A 294 16.72 -25.67 6.68
C MET A 294 17.39 -24.45 7.33
N SER A 295 17.52 -24.46 8.66
CA SER A 295 18.23 -23.43 9.42
C SER A 295 19.26 -24.09 10.34
N SER A 296 20.50 -23.58 10.37
CA SER A 296 21.49 -23.95 11.38
C SER A 296 22.49 -22.83 11.63
N GLN A 297 22.82 -22.61 12.90
CA GLN A 297 23.83 -21.62 13.34
C GLN A 297 23.54 -20.20 12.83
N VAL A 298 22.26 -19.84 12.63
CA VAL A 298 21.90 -18.52 12.08
C VAL A 298 21.81 -17.43 13.15
N SER A 299 21.91 -16.15 12.77
CA SER A 299 21.84 -15.04 13.74
C SER A 299 21.09 -13.81 13.22
N ASN A 300 20.07 -13.34 13.94
CA ASN A 300 19.17 -12.24 13.51
C ASN A 300 18.61 -12.52 12.09
N VAL A 301 17.73 -13.52 12.01
CA VAL A 301 17.10 -13.97 10.76
C VAL A 301 15.58 -13.88 10.88
N THR A 302 14.96 -13.10 10.00
CA THR A 302 13.50 -12.91 9.95
C THR A 302 12.93 -13.40 8.64
N ILE A 303 12.09 -14.42 8.70
CA ILE A 303 11.23 -14.87 7.61
C ILE A 303 9.83 -14.27 7.82
N ALA A 304 9.57 -13.13 7.18
CA ALA A 304 8.31 -12.38 7.23
C ALA A 304 7.33 -12.87 6.15
N GLY A 305 6.68 -14.00 6.42
CA GLY A 305 5.77 -14.69 5.51
C GLY A 305 6.46 -15.87 4.83
N ALA A 306 5.83 -17.04 4.91
CA ALA A 306 6.30 -18.25 4.23
C ALA A 306 5.12 -19.11 3.76
N GLY A 307 5.09 -19.46 2.46
CA GLY A 307 4.13 -20.40 1.89
C GLY A 307 4.82 -21.68 1.44
N LEU A 308 4.76 -22.75 2.25
CA LEU A 308 5.57 -23.95 2.07
C LEU A 308 4.68 -25.18 1.83
N TYR A 309 4.72 -25.78 0.64
CA TYR A 309 3.71 -26.74 0.20
C TYR A 309 4.30 -28.10 -0.22
N SER A 310 3.60 -29.18 0.12
CA SER A 310 3.84 -30.51 -0.42
C SER A 310 2.53 -31.11 -0.93
N TRP A 311 2.41 -31.20 -2.26
CA TRP A 311 1.12 -31.48 -2.91
C TRP A 311 0.91 -32.92 -3.37
N PHE A 312 1.92 -33.80 -3.34
CA PHE A 312 1.88 -35.07 -4.05
C PHE A 312 2.63 -36.21 -3.34
N ASP A 313 2.01 -37.40 -3.38
CA ASP A 313 2.67 -38.72 -3.33
C ASP A 313 2.87 -39.18 -4.78
N ALA A 314 4.10 -39.14 -5.31
CA ALA A 314 4.45 -39.65 -6.64
C ALA A 314 3.50 -39.23 -7.81
N TYR A 315 3.13 -37.95 -7.86
CA TYR A 315 2.13 -37.30 -8.74
C TYR A 315 0.63 -37.56 -8.45
N ASP A 316 0.27 -38.24 -7.36
CA ASP A 316 -1.11 -38.32 -6.84
C ASP A 316 -1.32 -37.34 -5.66
N GLN A 317 -2.32 -36.46 -5.79
CA GLN A 317 -2.73 -35.53 -4.72
C GLN A 317 -3.82 -36.13 -3.82
N SER A 318 -4.63 -37.04 -4.37
CA SER A 318 -5.89 -37.52 -3.80
C SER A 318 -5.73 -38.43 -2.59
N VAL A 319 -4.51 -38.97 -2.40
CA VAL A 319 -4.15 -39.86 -1.30
C VAL A 319 -3.64 -39.12 -0.07
N CYS A 320 -3.15 -37.87 -0.19
CA CYS A 320 -2.33 -37.25 0.84
C CYS A 320 -2.63 -35.78 1.19
N VAL A 321 -3.15 -34.95 0.27
CA VAL A 321 -3.36 -33.51 0.53
C VAL A 321 -4.40 -33.29 1.62
N ASP A 322 -5.59 -33.90 1.48
CA ASP A 322 -6.65 -33.80 2.49
C ASP A 322 -6.40 -34.62 3.76
N ALA A 323 -5.37 -35.47 3.75
CA ALA A 323 -4.87 -36.19 4.92
C ALA A 323 -3.70 -35.46 5.62
N GLN A 324 -3.24 -34.33 5.07
CA GLN A 324 -2.10 -33.52 5.56
C GLN A 324 -0.83 -34.38 5.79
N ASN A 325 -0.48 -35.25 4.82
CA ASN A 325 0.60 -36.23 5.02
C ASN A 325 1.38 -36.66 3.76
N CYS A 326 1.40 -35.84 2.69
CA CYS A 326 2.22 -36.08 1.50
C CYS A 326 3.72 -36.15 1.86
N GLN A 327 4.13 -35.38 2.86
CA GLN A 327 5.50 -35.27 3.35
C GLN A 327 5.48 -35.20 4.88
N GLN A 328 6.49 -35.76 5.55
CA GLN A 328 6.51 -35.73 7.01
C GLN A 328 6.81 -34.32 7.53
N ARG A 329 7.84 -33.64 7.02
CA ARG A 329 8.42 -32.41 7.62
C ARG A 329 8.76 -31.37 6.56
N LEU A 330 8.51 -30.07 6.80
CA LEU A 330 8.84 -28.99 5.86
C LEU A 330 10.05 -28.14 6.29
N ILE A 331 10.04 -27.60 7.51
CA ILE A 331 11.18 -26.83 8.05
C ILE A 331 11.99 -27.74 8.98
N PHE A 332 13.31 -27.80 8.77
CA PHE A 332 14.25 -28.35 9.75
C PHE A 332 14.95 -27.21 10.48
N ASP A 333 14.72 -27.11 11.78
CA ASP A 333 15.66 -26.41 12.65
C ASP A 333 16.74 -27.39 13.13
N GLN A 334 17.98 -27.10 12.79
CA GLN A 334 19.15 -27.91 13.17
C GLN A 334 19.93 -27.27 14.34
N GLY A 335 19.32 -26.30 15.02
CA GLY A 335 19.79 -25.69 16.25
C GLY A 335 20.97 -24.72 16.10
N GLY A 336 21.27 -24.10 17.24
CA GLY A 336 22.36 -23.14 17.40
C GLY A 336 22.05 -21.74 16.86
N ASN A 337 20.78 -21.38 16.67
CA ASN A 337 20.39 -20.09 16.12
C ASN A 337 20.09 -19.05 17.22
N GLY A 338 20.49 -17.80 16.99
CA GLY A 338 20.09 -16.67 17.83
C GLY A 338 19.14 -15.75 17.06
N GLU A 339 17.97 -15.45 17.62
CA GLU A 339 16.97 -14.57 16.98
C GLU A 339 16.52 -15.07 15.58
N LEU A 340 16.17 -16.36 15.46
CA LEU A 340 15.51 -16.91 14.26
C LEU A 340 13.98 -16.76 14.42
N TRP A 341 13.36 -15.98 13.54
CA TRP A 341 11.93 -15.67 13.57
C TRP A 341 11.22 -16.07 12.27
N VAL A 342 10.11 -16.78 12.39
CA VAL A 342 9.21 -17.11 11.27
C VAL A 342 7.82 -16.54 11.56
N PHE A 343 7.41 -15.55 10.77
CA PHE A 343 6.10 -14.92 10.87
C PHE A 343 5.19 -15.38 9.72
N ASN A 344 3.90 -15.57 10.00
CA ASN A 344 2.90 -15.95 8.99
C ASN A 344 3.36 -17.11 8.09
N LEU A 345 3.77 -18.21 8.72
CA LEU A 345 4.03 -19.47 8.04
C LEU A 345 2.69 -20.13 7.70
N VAL A 346 2.52 -20.53 6.44
CA VAL A 346 1.38 -21.29 5.92
C VAL A 346 1.92 -22.55 5.25
N THR A 347 1.39 -23.72 5.65
CA THR A 347 1.82 -25.03 5.12
C THR A 347 0.67 -25.84 4.54
N ILE A 348 0.95 -26.65 3.51
CA ILE A 348 0.00 -27.59 2.90
C ILE A 348 0.63 -28.98 2.79
N GLY A 349 -0.13 -30.01 3.16
CA GLY A 349 0.19 -31.42 2.90
C GLY A 349 1.32 -32.03 3.73
N SER A 350 1.84 -31.33 4.74
CA SER A 350 2.84 -31.82 5.69
C SER A 350 2.23 -32.31 7.00
N VAL A 351 2.88 -33.26 7.67
CA VAL A 351 2.51 -33.66 9.05
C VAL A 351 3.08 -32.67 10.08
N GLU A 352 4.34 -32.30 9.91
CA GLU A 352 5.16 -31.44 10.76
C GLU A 352 5.49 -30.16 9.99
N MET A 353 5.08 -29.00 10.50
CA MET A 353 5.39 -27.70 9.91
C MET A 353 6.86 -27.35 10.13
N ILE A 354 7.30 -27.55 11.37
CA ILE A 354 8.65 -27.34 11.87
C ILE A 354 9.02 -28.54 12.74
N SER A 355 10.22 -29.08 12.54
CA SER A 355 10.85 -30.09 13.41
C SER A 355 12.23 -29.57 13.82
N ASP A 356 12.62 -29.73 15.08
CA ASP A 356 13.98 -29.38 15.54
C ASP A 356 14.91 -30.61 15.67
N ASP A 357 16.16 -30.39 16.10
CA ASP A 357 17.13 -31.48 16.37
C ASP A 357 16.96 -32.13 17.76
N SER A 358 16.19 -31.50 18.66
CA SER A 358 15.88 -32.01 20.01
C SER A 358 14.74 -33.03 20.03
N GLY A 359 13.86 -33.01 19.01
CA GLY A 359 12.65 -33.80 18.88
C GLY A 359 11.35 -33.04 19.18
N ALA A 360 11.39 -31.71 19.31
CA ALA A 360 10.21 -30.84 19.31
C ALA A 360 9.65 -30.67 17.89
N ILE A 361 8.32 -30.61 17.80
CA ILE A 361 7.57 -30.70 16.54
C ILE A 361 6.34 -29.80 16.62
N GLU A 362 6.21 -28.86 15.68
CA GLU A 362 4.98 -28.10 15.44
C GLU A 362 4.12 -28.84 14.43
N THR A 363 3.03 -29.48 14.85
CA THR A 363 2.21 -30.27 13.92
C THR A 363 1.30 -29.39 13.07
N ALA A 364 1.20 -29.71 11.78
CA ALA A 364 0.29 -29.03 10.89
C ALA A 364 -1.18 -29.27 11.29
N LYS A 365 -1.47 -30.47 11.80
CA LYS A 365 -2.83 -30.88 12.13
C LYS A 365 -3.45 -30.03 13.24
N GLU A 366 -2.70 -29.75 14.30
CA GLU A 366 -3.16 -28.92 15.42
C GLU A 366 -3.29 -27.44 15.02
N ASN A 367 -2.49 -26.99 14.05
CA ASN A 367 -2.47 -25.62 13.52
C ASN A 367 -3.33 -25.40 12.25
N THR A 368 -4.22 -26.35 11.91
CA THR A 368 -5.09 -26.28 10.71
C THR A 368 -6.11 -25.14 10.82
N GLN A 369 -6.12 -24.23 9.83
CA GLN A 369 -7.04 -23.08 9.79
C GLN A 369 -8.16 -23.24 8.74
N ALA A 370 -7.91 -24.01 7.68
CA ALA A 370 -8.89 -24.27 6.64
C ALA A 370 -9.99 -25.25 7.07
N ASN A 371 -11.22 -25.04 6.59
CA ASN A 371 -12.36 -25.94 6.80
C ASN A 371 -12.81 -26.67 5.51
N ALA A 372 -12.05 -26.53 4.42
CA ALA A 372 -12.32 -27.09 3.10
C ALA A 372 -11.01 -27.41 2.37
N HIS A 373 -11.09 -28.20 1.30
CA HIS A 373 -9.95 -28.55 0.46
C HIS A 373 -9.33 -27.30 -0.23
N PRO A 374 -8.00 -27.14 -0.26
CA PRO A 374 -7.00 -27.94 0.45
C PRO A 374 -6.86 -27.51 1.91
N PHE A 375 -6.69 -28.46 2.83
CA PHE A 375 -6.43 -28.15 4.23
C PHE A 375 -5.04 -27.52 4.42
N TRP A 376 -5.02 -26.20 4.70
CA TRP A 376 -3.82 -25.47 5.08
C TRP A 376 -3.78 -25.16 6.58
N SER A 377 -2.56 -25.11 7.09
CA SER A 377 -2.22 -24.87 8.49
C SER A 377 -1.32 -23.65 8.60
N ALA A 378 -1.39 -22.91 9.72
CA ALA A 378 -0.62 -21.68 9.85
C ALA A 378 -0.14 -21.36 11.27
N LEU A 379 1.08 -20.80 11.35
CA LEU A 379 1.67 -20.22 12.55
C LEU A 379 1.85 -18.71 12.33
N ALA A 380 1.16 -17.89 13.13
CA ALA A 380 1.26 -16.43 13.04
C ALA A 380 2.65 -15.91 13.46
N VAL A 381 3.26 -16.58 14.43
CA VAL A 381 4.65 -16.42 14.88
C VAL A 381 5.15 -17.78 15.34
N TRP A 382 6.37 -18.13 14.95
CA TRP A 382 7.25 -19.08 15.62
C TRP A 382 8.64 -18.43 15.72
N GLY A 383 9.44 -18.84 16.70
CA GLY A 383 10.82 -18.38 16.82
C GLY A 383 11.68 -19.32 17.63
N ASP A 384 12.92 -19.50 17.17
CA ASP A 384 14.02 -20.06 17.96
C ASP A 384 14.89 -18.90 18.46
N GLU A 385 14.80 -18.67 19.77
CA GLU A 385 15.74 -17.84 20.50
C GLU A 385 16.61 -18.79 21.33
N SER A 386 17.88 -18.99 20.94
CA SER A 386 18.90 -19.51 21.87
C SER A 386 19.13 -18.46 22.98
N ASP A 387 18.19 -18.40 23.92
CA ASP A 387 17.99 -17.27 24.80
C ASP A 387 19.21 -17.03 25.70
N PRO A 388 19.78 -15.81 25.76
CA PRO A 388 20.80 -15.45 26.72
C PRO A 388 20.21 -15.30 28.14
N VAL A 389 19.66 -16.41 28.66
CA VAL A 389 19.03 -16.65 29.96
C VAL A 389 18.53 -15.38 30.65
N VAL A 390 17.29 -15.01 30.36
CA VAL A 390 16.59 -14.00 31.18
C VAL A 390 16.42 -14.55 32.60
N LEU A 391 17.17 -13.97 33.54
CA LEU A 391 17.05 -14.27 34.97
C LEU A 391 15.69 -13.77 35.49
N LEU A 392 14.71 -14.67 35.54
CA LEU A 392 13.48 -14.48 36.30
C LEU A 392 13.79 -14.59 37.79
N CYS A 393 13.36 -13.61 38.58
CA CYS A 393 13.44 -13.65 40.03
C CYS A 393 12.57 -14.80 40.58
N ASP A 394 13.17 -15.66 41.42
CA ASP A 394 12.47 -16.63 42.26
C ASP A 394 11.72 -15.88 43.40
N GLU A 395 10.71 -16.50 44.03
CA GLU A 395 10.12 -15.99 45.28
C GLU A 395 11.16 -15.96 46.43
N GLU A 396 12.22 -16.77 46.34
CA GLU A 396 13.36 -16.74 47.27
C GLU A 396 14.53 -15.82 46.83
N ASP A 397 14.44 -15.10 45.70
CA ASP A 397 15.54 -14.23 45.26
C ASP A 397 15.65 -12.96 46.13
N THR A 398 16.89 -12.52 46.35
CA THR A 398 17.26 -11.40 47.23
C THR A 398 18.11 -10.35 46.52
N ASP A 399 18.29 -10.43 45.21
CA ASP A 399 18.90 -9.34 44.44
C ASP A 399 18.07 -8.04 44.58
N PRO A 400 18.70 -6.86 44.73
CA PRO A 400 18.00 -5.57 44.83
C PRO A 400 17.04 -5.26 43.67
N GLY A 401 17.21 -5.87 42.49
CA GLY A 401 16.29 -5.74 41.36
C GLY A 401 14.94 -6.45 41.56
N CYS A 402 14.90 -7.51 42.37
CA CYS A 402 13.71 -8.34 42.60
C CYS A 402 12.77 -7.80 43.70
N LEU A 403 13.17 -6.75 44.43
CA LEU A 403 12.56 -6.36 45.72
C LEU A 403 11.65 -5.11 45.64
N HIS A 404 10.95 -4.90 44.51
CA HIS A 404 9.99 -3.81 44.36
C HIS A 404 8.57 -4.32 44.07
N ASN A 405 7.62 -4.00 44.96
CA ASN A 405 6.24 -4.49 44.90
C ASN A 405 5.27 -3.40 45.41
N ASP A 406 4.71 -2.64 44.46
CA ASP A 406 3.59 -1.72 44.67
C ASP A 406 2.48 -2.10 43.67
N ALA A 407 1.49 -2.89 44.13
CA ALA A 407 0.41 -3.40 43.29
C ALA A 407 -0.72 -2.37 43.09
N CYS A 408 -1.32 -2.35 41.90
CA CYS A 408 -2.35 -1.38 41.54
C CYS A 408 -3.67 -1.53 42.30
N ASP A 409 -4.28 -0.41 42.67
CA ASP A 409 -5.60 -0.36 43.29
C ASP A 409 -6.70 -0.45 42.22
N LEU A 410 -7.00 -1.69 41.81
CA LEU A 410 -7.97 -2.03 40.78
C LEU A 410 -9.43 -1.67 41.15
N SER A 411 -9.68 -1.18 42.38
CA SER A 411 -11.01 -0.74 42.85
C SER A 411 -11.36 0.70 42.48
N LYS A 412 -10.40 1.47 41.96
CA LYS A 412 -10.63 2.83 41.44
C LYS A 412 -11.18 2.80 40.01
N ASP A 413 -12.22 3.59 39.79
CA ASP A 413 -12.95 3.78 38.53
C ASP A 413 -13.03 5.29 38.21
N PHE A 414 -12.93 5.64 36.92
CA PHE A 414 -12.92 7.02 36.44
C PHE A 414 -14.01 7.24 35.39
N ALA A 415 -15.01 8.07 35.73
CA ALA A 415 -16.20 8.29 34.91
C ALA A 415 -15.91 8.84 33.49
N ASP A 416 -14.81 9.57 33.31
CA ASP A 416 -14.35 10.08 32.03
C ASP A 416 -12.83 10.38 32.05
N MET A 417 -12.30 10.80 30.90
CA MET A 417 -10.89 11.17 30.72
C MET A 417 -10.49 12.43 31.51
N ASP A 418 -11.42 13.33 31.86
CA ASP A 418 -11.11 14.54 32.65
C ASP A 418 -10.94 14.20 34.14
N ALA A 419 -11.76 13.29 34.68
CA ALA A 419 -11.59 12.73 36.02
C ALA A 419 -10.26 11.99 36.17
N LEU A 420 -9.86 11.22 35.14
CA LEU A 420 -8.57 10.55 35.09
C LEU A 420 -7.39 11.53 35.01
N VAL A 421 -7.47 12.54 34.14
CA VAL A 421 -6.48 13.62 34.03
C VAL A 421 -6.37 14.43 35.33
N ALA A 422 -7.46 14.67 36.05
CA ALA A 422 -7.43 15.33 37.35
C ALA A 422 -6.72 14.49 38.43
N ALA A 423 -6.78 13.16 38.34
CA ALA A 423 -6.16 12.23 39.29
C ALA A 423 -4.73 11.80 38.91
N GLN A 424 -4.22 12.14 37.73
CA GLN A 424 -2.92 11.68 37.19
C GLN A 424 -1.73 11.81 38.18
N GLY A 425 -1.74 12.82 39.07
CA GLY A 425 -0.67 13.06 40.03
C GLY A 425 -0.66 12.15 41.25
N SER A 426 -1.66 11.29 41.43
CA SER A 426 -1.77 10.29 42.50
C SER A 426 -1.92 8.85 41.98
N ILE A 427 -1.72 8.64 40.68
CA ILE A 427 -1.74 7.35 40.00
C ILE A 427 -0.28 6.88 39.82
N PRO A 428 0.07 5.65 40.23
CA PRO A 428 1.39 5.09 39.93
C PRO A 428 1.57 4.87 38.41
N PRO A 429 2.76 5.15 37.83
CA PRO A 429 3.07 5.00 36.40
C PRO A 429 2.53 3.70 35.76
N GLU A 430 2.83 2.58 36.41
CA GLU A 430 2.47 1.21 36.05
C GLU A 430 0.95 0.96 36.04
N CYS A 431 0.18 1.73 36.80
CA CYS A 431 -1.28 1.62 36.89
C CYS A 431 -2.02 2.53 35.90
N ALA A 432 -1.37 3.56 35.36
CA ALA A 432 -2.00 4.51 34.45
C ALA A 432 -2.67 3.85 33.23
N PRO A 433 -2.09 2.81 32.57
CA PRO A 433 -2.73 2.15 31.44
C PRO A 433 -4.04 1.43 31.78
N TYR A 434 -4.15 0.81 32.97
CA TYR A 434 -5.37 0.15 33.42
C TYR A 434 -6.52 1.15 33.57
N TYR A 435 -6.25 2.29 34.21
CA TYR A 435 -7.26 3.34 34.40
C TYR A 435 -7.64 4.05 33.08
N VAL A 436 -6.74 4.11 32.09
CA VAL A 436 -7.06 4.60 30.74
C VAL A 436 -8.08 3.68 30.03
N VAL A 437 -7.88 2.37 30.06
CA VAL A 437 -8.83 1.41 29.44
C VAL A 437 -10.22 1.50 30.08
N ASN A 438 -10.26 1.66 31.41
CA ASN A 438 -11.49 1.92 32.16
C ASN A 438 -12.20 3.22 31.73
N ALA A 439 -11.49 4.36 31.68
CA ALA A 439 -12.06 5.64 31.27
C ALA A 439 -12.53 5.65 29.80
N LEU A 440 -11.86 4.90 28.91
CA LEU A 440 -12.29 4.70 27.52
C LEU A 440 -13.60 3.91 27.43
N SER A 441 -13.80 2.89 28.27
CA SER A 441 -15.06 2.14 28.35
C SER A 441 -16.23 3.04 28.75
N ASN A 442 -16.04 3.84 29.80
CA ASN A 442 -17.07 4.77 30.31
C ASN A 442 -17.41 5.86 29.26
N LEU A 443 -16.42 6.37 28.54
CA LEU A 443 -16.59 7.34 27.45
C LEU A 443 -17.37 6.76 26.25
N LEU A 444 -17.13 5.49 25.88
CA LEU A 444 -17.86 4.82 24.80
C LEU A 444 -19.34 4.62 25.16
N GLU A 445 -19.63 4.17 26.38
CA GLU A 445 -21.00 4.01 26.87
C GLU A 445 -21.78 5.33 26.89
N GLY A 446 -21.16 6.40 27.40
CA GLY A 446 -21.74 7.75 27.38
C GLY A 446 -22.00 8.28 25.96
N SER A 447 -21.11 7.98 25.02
CA SER A 447 -21.25 8.37 23.61
C SER A 447 -22.41 7.63 22.92
N LEU A 448 -22.53 6.31 23.16
CA LEU A 448 -23.63 5.49 22.65
C LEU A 448 -24.98 5.99 23.20
N GLY A 449 -25.07 6.25 24.52
CA GLY A 449 -26.28 6.79 25.15
C GLY A 449 -26.68 8.20 24.68
N ALA A 450 -25.74 9.00 24.18
CA ALA A 450 -26.00 10.34 23.66
C ALA A 450 -26.63 10.36 22.24
N TYR A 451 -26.48 9.29 21.46
CA TYR A 451 -26.88 9.24 20.05
C TYR A 451 -28.36 9.57 19.81
N ASP A 452 -29.27 8.90 20.53
CA ASP A 452 -30.72 9.09 20.34
C ASP A 452 -31.16 10.55 20.57
N SER A 453 -30.53 11.23 21.53
CA SER A 453 -30.78 12.65 21.82
C SER A 453 -30.28 13.57 20.70
N ALA A 454 -29.15 13.25 20.09
CA ALA A 454 -28.60 13.98 18.94
C ALA A 454 -29.45 13.75 17.68
N ASN A 455 -29.73 12.49 17.35
CA ASN A 455 -30.52 12.02 16.20
C ASN A 455 -31.98 12.53 16.21
N LYS A 456 -32.60 12.71 17.38
CA LYS A 456 -34.01 13.14 17.52
C LYS A 456 -34.36 14.42 16.72
N GLY A 457 -35.03 14.25 15.58
CA GLY A 457 -35.47 15.33 14.70
C GLY A 457 -34.43 15.81 13.66
N TYR A 458 -33.33 15.07 13.48
CA TYR A 458 -32.27 15.36 12.50
C TYR A 458 -32.79 15.39 11.05
N ASP A 459 -33.53 14.37 10.64
CA ASP A 459 -33.98 14.17 9.26
C ASP A 459 -34.83 15.34 8.74
N ALA A 460 -35.57 16.00 9.64
CA ALA A 460 -36.43 17.16 9.33
C ALA A 460 -35.67 18.47 9.04
N VAL A 461 -34.33 18.45 9.14
CA VAL A 461 -33.43 19.56 8.77
C VAL A 461 -32.30 19.17 7.81
N TRP A 462 -32.10 17.86 7.53
CA TRP A 462 -31.01 17.36 6.70
C TRP A 462 -30.99 17.92 5.26
N GLU A 463 -32.12 17.92 4.55
CA GLU A 463 -32.15 18.38 3.15
C GLU A 463 -31.74 19.86 2.99
N TYR A 464 -32.02 20.72 3.97
CA TYR A 464 -31.56 22.12 3.94
C TYR A 464 -30.03 22.22 4.07
N TYR A 465 -29.40 21.32 4.84
CA TYR A 465 -27.94 21.21 4.89
C TYR A 465 -27.39 20.68 3.56
N ALA A 466 -28.03 19.66 2.97
CA ALA A 466 -27.64 19.12 1.66
C ALA A 466 -27.84 20.11 0.49
N GLU A 467 -28.80 21.03 0.57
CA GLU A 467 -28.95 22.15 -0.36
C GLU A 467 -27.77 23.14 -0.23
N GLY A 468 -27.44 23.55 1.00
CA GLY A 468 -26.30 24.42 1.29
C GLY A 468 -24.94 23.82 0.90
N PHE A 469 -24.78 22.50 1.05
CA PHE A 469 -23.62 21.75 0.56
C PHE A 469 -23.42 21.95 -0.96
N ARG A 470 -24.46 21.70 -1.75
CA ARG A 470 -24.37 21.73 -3.22
C ARG A 470 -24.02 23.13 -3.74
N GLY A 471 -24.59 24.17 -3.14
CA GLY A 471 -24.21 25.56 -3.41
C GLY A 471 -22.76 25.91 -3.04
N SER A 472 -22.21 25.26 -2.00
CA SER A 472 -20.82 25.45 -1.57
C SER A 472 -19.82 24.88 -2.58
N VAL A 473 -20.04 23.65 -3.06
CA VAL A 473 -19.23 23.01 -4.12
C VAL A 473 -19.22 23.85 -5.39
N ASP A 474 -20.40 24.33 -5.81
CA ASP A 474 -20.55 25.13 -7.02
C ASP A 474 -19.82 26.50 -6.93
N ALA A 475 -19.78 27.10 -5.72
CA ALA A 475 -18.97 28.28 -5.45
C ALA A 475 -17.46 27.99 -5.46
N MET A 476 -17.03 26.82 -4.97
CA MET A 476 -15.62 26.39 -4.99
C MET A 476 -15.10 26.14 -6.41
N ILE A 477 -15.88 25.47 -7.27
CA ILE A 477 -15.52 25.25 -8.69
C ILE A 477 -15.32 26.60 -9.40
N ARG A 478 -16.28 27.54 -9.26
CA ARG A 478 -16.14 28.90 -9.82
C ARG A 478 -14.93 29.67 -9.29
N LYS A 479 -14.51 29.44 -8.05
CA LYS A 479 -13.30 30.05 -7.46
C LYS A 479 -12.02 29.40 -8.01
N PHE A 480 -12.05 28.09 -8.26
CA PHE A 480 -10.95 27.35 -8.89
C PHE A 480 -10.72 27.78 -10.33
N THR A 481 -11.78 27.96 -11.13
CA THR A 481 -11.70 28.30 -12.57
C THR A 481 -12.09 29.76 -12.86
N ALA A 482 -11.78 30.68 -11.96
CA ALA A 482 -12.06 32.10 -12.18
C ALA A 482 -11.19 32.68 -13.32
N ASP A 483 -11.77 33.54 -14.17
CA ASP A 483 -11.02 34.30 -15.17
C ASP A 483 -10.05 35.32 -14.53
N SER A 484 -9.19 35.92 -15.37
CA SER A 484 -8.36 37.06 -14.97
C SER A 484 -9.19 38.21 -14.42
N THR A 485 -8.75 38.78 -13.30
CA THR A 485 -9.29 40.00 -12.70
C THR A 485 -8.20 41.08 -12.56
N PRO A 486 -8.52 42.36 -12.31
CA PRO A 486 -7.52 43.40 -12.11
C PRO A 486 -6.56 43.14 -10.94
N SER A 487 -7.03 42.43 -9.91
CA SER A 487 -6.23 42.04 -8.73
C SER A 487 -5.54 40.69 -8.88
N ASN A 488 -6.06 39.79 -9.72
CA ASN A 488 -5.41 38.52 -10.04
C ASN A 488 -5.41 38.27 -11.55
N ARG A 489 -4.31 38.67 -12.21
CA ARG A 489 -4.09 38.52 -13.65
C ARG A 489 -3.84 37.07 -14.13
N LYS A 490 -3.70 36.11 -13.20
CA LYS A 490 -3.53 34.68 -13.52
C LYS A 490 -4.85 33.90 -13.49
N GLY A 491 -5.94 34.51 -13.02
CA GLY A 491 -7.19 33.79 -12.75
C GLY A 491 -7.07 32.77 -11.60
N GLY A 492 -8.08 31.93 -11.44
CA GLY A 492 -8.08 30.83 -10.47
C GLY A 492 -7.11 29.71 -10.88
N PRO A 493 -6.59 28.92 -9.92
CA PRO A 493 -5.54 27.93 -10.18
C PRO A 493 -5.97 26.73 -11.05
N GLY A 494 -7.25 26.60 -11.39
CA GLY A 494 -7.75 25.62 -12.35
C GLY A 494 -7.87 26.13 -13.79
N ILE A 495 -7.75 27.44 -14.04
CA ILE A 495 -8.09 28.00 -15.36
C ILE A 495 -7.06 27.66 -16.44
N HIS A 496 -5.80 27.40 -16.09
CA HIS A 496 -4.74 27.06 -17.05
C HIS A 496 -4.86 25.67 -17.67
N TYR A 497 -5.80 24.84 -17.20
CA TYR A 497 -6.15 23.55 -17.81
C TYR A 497 -7.07 23.68 -19.03
N PHE A 498 -7.50 24.90 -19.36
CA PHE A 498 -8.35 25.18 -20.51
C PHE A 498 -7.60 25.95 -21.60
N ASP A 499 -7.94 25.70 -22.85
CA ASP A 499 -7.70 26.61 -23.97
C ASP A 499 -8.96 27.46 -24.20
N CYS A 500 -8.76 28.76 -24.34
CA CYS A 500 -9.79 29.78 -24.49
C CYS A 500 -9.84 30.22 -25.96
N THR A 501 -11.01 30.11 -26.60
CA THR A 501 -11.29 30.70 -27.91
C THR A 501 -12.24 31.88 -27.73
N ILE A 502 -11.81 33.09 -28.08
CA ILE A 502 -12.68 34.26 -28.17
C ILE A 502 -13.14 34.48 -29.62
N THR A 503 -14.44 34.70 -29.83
CA THR A 503 -15.00 35.14 -31.11
C THR A 503 -15.35 36.62 -31.03
N LEU A 504 -14.78 37.42 -31.94
CA LEU A 504 -15.00 38.86 -32.10
C LEU A 504 -15.40 39.16 -33.54
N ASP A 505 -16.59 39.72 -33.76
CA ASP A 505 -17.16 40.04 -35.08
C ASP A 505 -17.05 38.91 -36.13
N GLY A 506 -17.12 37.64 -35.67
CA GLY A 506 -17.00 36.44 -36.51
C GLY A 506 -15.56 35.98 -36.79
N THR A 507 -14.56 36.54 -36.11
CA THR A 507 -13.16 36.10 -36.14
C THR A 507 -12.81 35.42 -34.81
N ASP A 508 -12.31 34.19 -34.88
CA ASP A 508 -11.89 33.43 -33.70
C ASP A 508 -10.40 33.67 -33.38
N THR A 509 -10.05 33.70 -32.10
CA THR A 509 -8.67 33.73 -31.61
C THR A 509 -8.53 32.81 -30.40
N THR A 510 -7.64 31.81 -30.50
CA THR A 510 -7.43 30.79 -29.47
C THR A 510 -6.07 30.94 -28.80
N LYS A 511 -6.02 30.80 -27.47
CA LYS A 511 -4.80 30.64 -26.68
C LYS A 511 -5.09 29.88 -25.39
N GLN A 512 -4.07 29.40 -24.69
CA GLN A 512 -4.23 28.88 -23.33
C GLN A 512 -4.88 29.94 -22.43
N CYS A 513 -5.86 29.53 -21.62
CA CYS A 513 -6.52 30.40 -20.66
C CYS A 513 -5.57 30.83 -19.51
N PRO A 514 -5.83 31.98 -18.86
CA PRO A 514 -6.92 32.91 -19.13
C PRO A 514 -6.58 33.93 -20.22
N PHE A 515 -7.60 34.58 -20.77
CA PHE A 515 -7.42 35.93 -21.31
C PHE A 515 -7.23 36.91 -20.15
N ASP A 516 -6.33 37.87 -20.32
CA ASP A 516 -6.10 38.93 -19.36
C ASP A 516 -7.30 39.89 -19.32
N PHE A 517 -7.62 40.37 -18.13
CA PHE A 517 -8.75 41.29 -17.91
C PHE A 517 -8.73 42.49 -18.88
N TYR A 518 -7.55 43.06 -19.16
CA TYR A 518 -7.41 44.23 -20.02
C TYR A 518 -7.43 43.89 -21.52
N GLU A 519 -7.32 42.63 -21.93
CA GLU A 519 -7.65 42.22 -23.30
C GLU A 519 -9.18 42.24 -23.51
N LEU A 520 -9.97 41.81 -22.51
CA LEU A 520 -11.43 41.67 -22.64
C LEU A 520 -12.21 42.96 -22.33
N ALA A 521 -11.74 43.78 -21.38
CA ALA A 521 -12.50 44.88 -20.78
C ALA A 521 -12.93 46.01 -21.75
N PHE A 522 -12.42 46.04 -22.98
CA PHE A 522 -12.77 47.05 -23.99
C PHE A 522 -13.83 46.58 -25.01
N TYR A 523 -14.18 45.30 -25.04
CA TYR A 523 -15.17 44.76 -25.97
C TYR A 523 -16.59 44.84 -25.39
N GLN A 524 -17.53 45.43 -26.14
CA GLN A 524 -18.92 45.57 -25.69
C GLN A 524 -19.69 44.25 -25.68
N ALA A 525 -19.28 43.29 -26.53
CA ALA A 525 -19.72 41.90 -26.50
C ALA A 525 -18.65 41.00 -27.12
N PHE A 526 -18.55 39.77 -26.64
CA PHE A 526 -17.73 38.71 -27.19
C PHE A 526 -18.37 37.35 -26.88
N ASP A 527 -18.01 36.31 -27.62
CA ASP A 527 -18.26 34.91 -27.23
C ASP A 527 -16.94 34.30 -26.79
N MET A 528 -16.95 33.53 -25.69
CA MET A 528 -15.76 32.87 -25.13
C MET A 528 -16.06 31.39 -24.94
N LYS A 529 -15.27 30.52 -25.55
CA LYS A 529 -15.36 29.06 -25.39
C LYS A 529 -14.14 28.55 -24.63
N TYR A 530 -14.40 27.85 -23.53
CA TYR A 530 -13.39 27.08 -22.81
C TYR A 530 -13.38 25.66 -23.37
N THR A 531 -12.19 25.14 -23.64
CA THR A 531 -11.97 23.74 -24.06
C THR A 531 -10.97 23.13 -23.10
N LEU A 532 -11.40 22.14 -22.31
CA LEU A 532 -10.54 21.43 -21.37
C LEU A 532 -9.45 20.68 -22.16
N ARG A 533 -8.18 21.04 -21.94
CA ARG A 533 -7.02 20.55 -22.71
C ARG A 533 -6.24 19.44 -21.99
N ASP A 534 -6.38 19.38 -20.68
CA ASP A 534 -5.76 18.43 -19.75
C ASP A 534 -6.78 18.19 -18.63
N ALA A 535 -7.53 17.10 -18.75
CA ALA A 535 -8.59 16.75 -17.83
C ALA A 535 -8.04 16.13 -16.54
N ASP A 536 -7.02 15.28 -16.65
CA ASP A 536 -6.46 14.54 -15.53
C ASP A 536 -5.78 15.49 -14.54
N GLY A 537 -5.00 16.47 -15.04
CA GLY A 537 -4.43 17.54 -14.23
C GLY A 537 -5.50 18.42 -13.60
N PHE A 538 -6.56 18.78 -14.34
CA PHE A 538 -7.67 19.59 -13.84
C PHE A 538 -8.40 18.92 -12.66
N TYR A 539 -8.83 17.66 -12.81
CA TYR A 539 -9.55 16.96 -11.76
C TYR A 539 -8.65 16.60 -10.58
N LYS A 540 -7.38 16.26 -10.82
CA LYS A 540 -6.39 16.00 -9.76
C LYS A 540 -6.17 17.22 -8.87
N ASP A 541 -5.95 18.41 -9.45
CA ASP A 541 -5.77 19.63 -8.65
C ASP A 541 -7.09 20.15 -8.06
N LEU A 542 -8.24 19.94 -8.72
CA LEU A 542 -9.56 20.27 -8.15
C LEU A 542 -9.88 19.44 -6.90
N ASN A 543 -9.66 18.12 -6.97
CA ASN A 543 -9.80 17.22 -5.83
C ASN A 543 -8.80 17.59 -4.73
N LYS A 544 -7.50 17.70 -5.06
CA LYS A 544 -6.45 18.07 -4.10
C LYS A 544 -6.67 19.42 -3.41
N THR A 545 -7.31 20.39 -4.08
CA THR A 545 -7.55 21.73 -3.51
C THR A 545 -8.85 21.82 -2.70
N PHE A 546 -9.90 21.09 -3.10
CA PHE A 546 -11.26 21.29 -2.57
C PHE A 546 -12.04 20.02 -2.20
N GLY A 547 -11.47 18.82 -2.36
CA GLY A 547 -12.14 17.54 -2.10
C GLY A 547 -13.30 17.22 -3.05
N ILE A 548 -13.34 17.87 -4.22
CA ILE A 548 -14.45 17.77 -5.17
C ILE A 548 -14.19 16.62 -6.15
N ALA A 549 -15.11 15.66 -6.21
CA ALA A 549 -15.05 14.52 -7.12
C ALA A 549 -15.32 14.92 -8.57
N THR A 550 -14.69 14.20 -9.51
CA THR A 550 -14.83 14.39 -10.97
C THR A 550 -16.28 14.37 -11.44
N ASP A 551 -17.09 13.47 -10.89
CA ASP A 551 -18.48 13.30 -11.26
C ASP A 551 -19.39 14.42 -10.70
N TRP A 552 -18.98 15.17 -9.67
CA TRP A 552 -19.75 16.32 -9.17
C TRP A 552 -19.68 17.52 -10.12
N VAL A 553 -18.76 17.50 -11.08
CA VAL A 553 -18.59 18.54 -12.10
C VAL A 553 -19.42 18.22 -13.34
N ALA A 554 -19.99 19.26 -13.95
CA ALA A 554 -20.49 19.22 -15.32
C ALA A 554 -20.20 20.55 -16.04
N PHE A 555 -20.25 20.54 -17.37
CA PHE A 555 -19.96 21.71 -18.21
C PHE A 555 -21.25 22.30 -18.77
N TYR A 556 -21.37 23.62 -18.69
CA TYR A 556 -22.57 24.37 -19.05
C TYR A 556 -22.21 25.58 -19.93
N ASP A 557 -23.22 26.11 -20.62
CA ASP A 557 -23.12 27.38 -21.35
C ASP A 557 -23.89 28.47 -20.59
N LEU A 558 -23.37 29.70 -20.61
CA LEU A 558 -23.90 30.86 -19.87
C LEU A 558 -23.98 32.09 -20.77
N ASP A 559 -25.20 32.47 -21.15
CA ASP A 559 -25.47 33.70 -21.91
C ASP A 559 -25.72 34.87 -20.95
N ASN A 560 -24.66 35.65 -20.67
CA ASN A 560 -24.74 36.90 -19.92
C ASN A 560 -24.92 38.11 -20.87
N SER A 561 -25.45 37.91 -22.07
CA SER A 561 -25.64 38.97 -23.06
C SER A 561 -27.07 39.52 -23.07
N SER A 562 -27.20 40.80 -23.44
CA SER A 562 -28.46 41.50 -23.59
C SER A 562 -28.42 42.44 -24.80
N ASN A 563 -29.54 42.56 -25.52
CA ASN A 563 -29.64 43.48 -26.64
C ASN A 563 -29.97 44.90 -26.14
N GLN A 564 -28.96 45.76 -26.08
CA GLN A 564 -29.11 47.15 -25.63
C GLN A 564 -28.94 48.13 -26.78
N CYS A 565 -29.63 49.26 -26.68
CA CYS A 565 -29.67 50.30 -27.71
C CYS A 565 -29.09 51.61 -27.16
N ILE A 566 -27.76 51.76 -27.26
CA ILE A 566 -27.06 52.92 -26.73
C ILE A 566 -27.48 54.17 -27.53
N GLY A 567 -28.04 55.15 -26.83
CA GLY A 567 -28.34 56.48 -27.38
C GLY A 567 -27.11 57.38 -27.29
N GLY A 568 -26.71 57.99 -28.40
CA GLY A 568 -25.51 58.84 -28.43
C GLY A 568 -25.64 60.10 -27.59
N GLY A 569 -24.93 60.15 -26.46
CA GLY A 569 -24.58 61.40 -25.77
C GLY A 569 -23.39 62.07 -26.47
N GLY A 570 -23.39 63.41 -26.53
CA GLY A 570 -22.27 64.18 -27.08
C GLY A 570 -20.99 64.03 -26.23
N GLY A 571 -19.83 64.07 -26.89
CA GLY A 571 -18.53 63.87 -26.23
C GLY A 571 -18.09 65.04 -25.35
N GLY A 572 -17.21 64.72 -24.39
CA GLY A 572 -16.30 65.68 -23.76
C GLY A 572 -14.87 65.18 -23.97
N ASP A 573 -13.98 66.05 -24.46
CA ASP A 573 -12.58 65.71 -24.75
C ASP A 573 -11.74 65.49 -23.47
N PRO A 574 -10.60 64.77 -23.56
CA PRO A 574 -9.88 64.29 -22.39
C PRO A 574 -9.06 65.38 -21.71
N GLY A 575 -9.35 65.70 -20.44
CA GLY A 575 -8.51 66.62 -19.67
C GLY A 575 -9.01 67.04 -18.30
N ASN A 576 -9.01 66.13 -17.31
CA ASN A 576 -8.58 66.43 -15.93
C ASN A 576 -8.50 65.16 -15.05
N GLY A 577 -7.81 65.28 -13.91
CA GLY A 577 -7.49 64.15 -13.01
C GLY A 577 -8.64 63.63 -12.12
N PRO A 578 -8.39 62.55 -11.34
CA PRO A 578 -9.44 61.82 -10.63
C PRO A 578 -9.94 62.51 -9.36
N SER A 579 -11.15 62.16 -8.93
CA SER A 579 -11.70 62.47 -7.60
C SER A 579 -12.76 61.43 -7.17
N PRO A 580 -13.02 61.23 -5.86
CA PRO A 580 -13.21 59.87 -5.36
C PRO A 580 -14.63 59.50 -4.86
N LEU A 581 -14.75 58.22 -4.54
CA LEU A 581 -15.90 57.48 -3.99
C LEU A 581 -16.83 58.28 -3.06
N ARG A 582 -18.15 58.05 -3.22
CA ARG A 582 -19.13 58.24 -2.13
C ARG A 582 -19.85 56.92 -1.83
N ARG A 583 -19.89 56.57 -0.55
CA ARG A 583 -20.64 55.43 0.01
C ARG A 583 -22.15 55.61 -0.23
N ARG A 584 -22.88 54.50 -0.30
CA ARG A 584 -24.33 54.47 -0.04
C ARG A 584 -24.58 53.67 1.25
N HIS A 585 -25.56 54.13 2.03
CA HIS A 585 -26.05 53.40 3.20
C HIS A 585 -27.09 52.35 2.79
N VAL A 586 -27.30 51.39 3.70
CA VAL A 586 -28.40 50.41 3.70
C VAL A 586 -29.72 51.10 4.03
N ASP A 587 -30.83 50.60 3.47
CA ASP A 587 -32.14 50.51 4.13
C ASP A 587 -32.99 49.40 3.45
N ASN A 588 -34.10 48.98 4.07
CA ASN A 588 -34.53 47.57 4.12
C ASN A 588 -36.04 47.33 3.79
N HIS A 589 -36.45 46.05 3.60
CA HIS A 589 -37.87 45.55 3.57
C HIS A 589 -38.74 46.01 2.34
N GLN A 590 -39.93 45.49 1.95
CA GLN A 590 -40.77 44.26 2.10
C GLN A 590 -41.99 44.39 1.11
N GLU A 591 -42.87 43.45 0.73
CA GLU A 591 -42.99 41.95 0.75
C GLU A 591 -44.23 41.52 -0.10
N GLY A 592 -44.42 40.21 -0.41
CA GLY A 592 -45.59 39.63 -1.13
C GLY A 592 -45.39 39.52 -2.66
N GLN A 593 -45.65 38.40 -3.37
CA GLN A 593 -46.75 37.41 -3.42
C GLN A 593 -47.92 37.75 -4.37
N ASP A 594 -47.71 37.36 -5.64
CA ASP A 594 -48.53 36.45 -6.45
C ASP A 594 -49.98 36.77 -6.90
N GLU A 595 -50.30 36.09 -8.01
CA GLU A 595 -51.47 36.09 -8.91
C GLU A 595 -52.84 35.94 -8.18
N GLU A 596 -53.98 36.42 -8.70
CA GLU A 596 -54.67 35.99 -9.93
C GLU A 596 -55.75 37.00 -10.40
N ALA A 597 -56.35 36.73 -11.58
CA ALA A 597 -57.79 36.79 -11.91
C ALA A 597 -58.11 37.42 -13.29
N ALA A 598 -59.21 36.99 -13.92
CA ALA A 598 -59.66 37.41 -15.25
C ALA A 598 -61.18 37.63 -15.33
N GLY A 599 -61.61 38.43 -16.31
CA GLY A 599 -63.02 38.78 -16.60
C GLY A 599 -63.42 40.17 -16.08
N GLN A 600 -64.26 40.96 -16.77
CA GLN A 600 -64.99 40.72 -18.02
C GLN A 600 -65.43 42.05 -18.70
N GLU A 601 -65.44 42.09 -20.05
CA GLU A 601 -66.19 43.04 -20.92
C GLU A 601 -65.88 44.58 -20.80
N ASP A 602 -66.21 45.47 -21.76
CA ASP A 602 -67.09 45.40 -22.96
C ASP A 602 -66.52 46.21 -24.19
N GLN A 603 -67.35 46.53 -25.20
CA GLN A 603 -66.95 46.73 -26.62
C GLN A 603 -66.69 48.16 -27.19
N ASN A 604 -65.89 48.16 -28.29
CA ASN A 604 -66.00 48.89 -29.58
C ASN A 604 -65.72 50.41 -29.78
N SER A 605 -64.80 50.68 -30.73
CA SER A 605 -64.81 51.76 -31.76
C SER A 605 -64.65 53.25 -31.34
N SER A 606 -64.09 54.18 -32.14
CA SER A 606 -63.31 54.13 -33.41
C SER A 606 -62.44 55.41 -33.61
N SER A 607 -61.42 55.32 -34.47
CA SER A 607 -60.37 56.32 -34.79
C SER A 607 -60.77 57.29 -35.95
N PRO A 608 -59.90 58.14 -36.57
CA PRO A 608 -58.54 58.64 -36.25
C PRO A 608 -58.38 60.21 -36.37
N PRO A 609 -57.44 60.85 -37.16
CA PRO A 609 -56.21 61.49 -36.63
C PRO A 609 -55.90 62.94 -37.12
N SER A 610 -54.75 63.55 -36.72
CA SER A 610 -53.72 64.11 -37.67
C SER A 610 -52.52 64.87 -37.02
N SER A 611 -51.32 64.66 -37.61
CA SER A 611 -50.12 65.54 -37.82
C SER A 611 -49.79 66.78 -36.96
N SER A 612 -48.51 67.22 -36.80
CA SER A 612 -47.16 66.65 -37.05
C SER A 612 -46.05 67.61 -36.57
N SER A 613 -44.83 67.11 -36.33
CA SER A 613 -43.54 67.82 -36.55
C SER A 613 -42.36 66.87 -36.28
N SER A 614 -41.15 67.19 -36.75
CA SER A 614 -39.99 66.29 -36.72
C SER A 614 -38.77 66.89 -36.00
N SER A 615 -38.05 66.03 -35.28
CA SER A 615 -36.68 66.28 -34.82
C SER A 615 -35.78 65.10 -35.21
N SER A 616 -34.47 65.33 -35.28
CA SER A 616 -33.49 64.40 -35.82
C SER A 616 -33.32 63.16 -34.93
N LYS A 617 -33.89 62.03 -35.36
CA LYS A 617 -33.59 60.72 -34.76
C LYS A 617 -32.16 60.30 -35.11
N LEU A 618 -31.22 60.60 -34.22
CA LEU A 618 -29.98 59.82 -34.08
C LEU A 618 -30.36 58.33 -34.08
N GLN A 619 -29.82 57.56 -35.02
CA GLN A 619 -30.08 56.12 -35.06
C GLN A 619 -29.50 55.48 -33.80
N LYS A 620 -30.39 54.94 -32.95
CA LYS A 620 -29.98 54.02 -31.88
C LYS A 620 -29.25 52.84 -32.53
N ARG A 621 -27.95 52.70 -32.28
CA ARG A 621 -27.26 51.43 -32.56
C ARG A 621 -27.69 50.45 -31.47
N CYS A 622 -28.63 49.60 -31.82
CA CYS A 622 -28.97 48.41 -31.04
C CYS A 622 -27.97 47.31 -31.39
N GLY A 623 -27.40 46.67 -30.38
CA GLY A 623 -26.45 45.58 -30.55
C GLY A 623 -26.46 44.66 -29.35
N ARG A 624 -25.85 43.49 -29.50
CA ARG A 624 -25.58 42.60 -28.38
C ARG A 624 -24.56 43.28 -27.46
N THR A 625 -24.81 43.26 -26.16
CA THR A 625 -23.91 43.77 -25.12
C THR A 625 -23.76 42.73 -24.04
N GLY A 626 -22.57 42.59 -23.45
CA GLY A 626 -22.25 41.47 -22.57
C GLY A 626 -21.75 40.23 -23.32
N ALA A 627 -21.27 39.26 -22.55
CA ALA A 627 -20.53 38.10 -23.06
C ALA A 627 -21.32 36.80 -22.93
N ARG A 628 -20.97 35.82 -23.77
CA ARG A 628 -21.50 34.46 -23.68
C ARG A 628 -20.35 33.48 -23.50
N PHE A 629 -20.48 32.58 -22.54
CA PHE A 629 -19.45 31.66 -22.11
C PHE A 629 -19.88 30.24 -22.43
N TYR A 630 -19.03 29.45 -23.06
CA TYR A 630 -19.34 28.09 -23.53
C TYR A 630 -18.40 27.07 -22.89
N GLY A 631 -18.95 25.98 -22.36
CA GLY A 631 -18.19 24.93 -21.71
C GLY A 631 -17.54 25.32 -20.37
N ILE A 632 -18.21 26.14 -19.54
CA ILE A 632 -17.72 26.46 -18.19
C ILE A 632 -18.02 25.32 -17.20
N PRO A 633 -17.06 24.93 -16.33
CA PRO A 633 -17.32 23.95 -15.28
C PRO A 633 -18.19 24.53 -14.16
N LYS A 634 -19.12 23.71 -13.66
CA LYS A 634 -20.08 24.01 -12.60
C LYS A 634 -20.30 22.75 -11.76
N GLY A 635 -20.78 22.89 -10.52
CA GLY A 635 -21.36 21.75 -9.81
C GLY A 635 -22.64 21.24 -10.50
N LYS A 636 -22.81 19.92 -10.62
CA LYS A 636 -24.05 19.29 -11.11
C LYS A 636 -25.25 19.73 -10.27
N ASP A 637 -26.39 19.91 -10.92
CA ASP A 637 -27.63 20.37 -10.28
C ASP A 637 -28.25 19.34 -9.31
N SER A 638 -27.84 18.07 -9.38
CA SER A 638 -28.18 17.04 -8.40
C SER A 638 -27.10 15.97 -8.29
N TYR A 639 -26.78 15.60 -7.05
CA TYR A 639 -25.98 14.45 -6.64
C TYR A 639 -26.28 14.14 -5.15
N ALA A 640 -25.92 12.95 -4.69
CA ALA A 640 -26.15 12.54 -3.30
C ALA A 640 -25.16 13.28 -2.36
N VAL A 641 -25.67 13.80 -1.24
CA VAL A 641 -24.84 14.33 -0.15
C VAL A 641 -24.79 13.26 0.95
N PRO A 642 -23.62 12.73 1.33
CA PRO A 642 -23.52 11.66 2.33
C PRO A 642 -24.09 12.07 3.69
N ASN A 643 -24.91 11.20 4.28
CA ASN A 643 -25.60 11.44 5.55
C ASN A 643 -24.84 10.80 6.74
N PRO A 644 -24.30 11.59 7.70
CA PRO A 644 -23.57 11.09 8.86
C PRO A 644 -24.36 10.08 9.71
N LYS A 645 -25.68 10.27 9.82
CA LYS A 645 -26.58 9.35 10.53
C LYS A 645 -26.52 7.94 9.95
N ASP A 646 -26.41 7.80 8.63
CA ASP A 646 -26.42 6.52 7.95
C ASP A 646 -25.06 5.81 8.01
N ALA A 647 -23.98 6.53 8.29
CA ALA A 647 -22.70 5.94 8.68
C ALA A 647 -22.75 5.41 10.12
N ILE A 648 -23.22 6.22 11.08
CA ILE A 648 -23.28 5.86 12.50
C ILE A 648 -24.19 4.65 12.74
N ASN A 649 -25.35 4.59 12.07
CA ASN A 649 -26.26 3.44 12.14
C ASN A 649 -25.60 2.12 11.65
N LYS A 650 -24.63 2.19 10.71
CA LYS A 650 -23.94 0.99 10.17
C LYS A 650 -22.87 0.47 11.12
N VAL A 651 -22.11 1.35 11.77
CA VAL A 651 -20.99 0.96 12.68
C VAL A 651 -21.42 0.69 14.11
N MET A 652 -22.65 1.07 14.50
CA MET A 652 -23.18 0.87 15.86
C MET A 652 -23.06 -0.57 16.41
N PRO A 653 -23.28 -1.66 15.63
CA PRO A 653 -23.06 -3.02 16.11
C PRO A 653 -21.59 -3.31 16.48
N GLN A 654 -20.63 -2.70 15.75
CA GLN A 654 -19.20 -2.85 15.99
C GLN A 654 -18.74 -2.03 17.21
N MET A 655 -19.37 -0.88 17.46
CA MET A 655 -19.13 -0.10 18.69
C MET A 655 -19.62 -0.83 19.95
N LEU A 656 -20.65 -1.67 19.85
CA LEU A 656 -21.09 -2.54 20.95
C LEU A 656 -20.11 -3.70 21.19
N ASP A 657 -19.49 -4.25 20.13
CA ASP A 657 -18.41 -5.24 20.28
C ASP A 657 -17.16 -4.62 20.93
N LEU A 658 -16.77 -3.40 20.51
CA LEU A 658 -15.67 -2.64 21.11
C LEU A 658 -15.85 -2.42 22.62
N GLN A 659 -17.07 -2.19 23.09
CA GLN A 659 -17.37 -2.09 24.53
C GLN A 659 -17.10 -3.43 25.26
N ILE A 660 -17.42 -4.57 24.64
CA ILE A 660 -17.10 -5.91 25.16
C ILE A 660 -15.57 -6.14 25.16
N GLN A 661 -14.86 -5.71 24.11
CA GLN A 661 -13.40 -5.83 24.02
C GLN A 661 -12.67 -5.02 25.10
N LEU A 662 -13.10 -3.78 25.35
CA LEU A 662 -12.58 -2.90 26.42
C LEU A 662 -12.72 -3.56 27.80
N ALA A 663 -13.93 -4.02 28.14
CA ALA A 663 -14.19 -4.72 29.40
C ALA A 663 -13.35 -6.01 29.54
N ALA A 664 -13.21 -6.78 28.45
CA ALA A 664 -12.39 -8.00 28.43
C ALA A 664 -10.89 -7.70 28.65
N ARG A 665 -10.34 -6.61 28.08
CA ARG A 665 -8.94 -6.23 28.33
C ARG A 665 -8.74 -5.75 29.76
N GLN A 666 -9.66 -4.94 30.29
CA GLN A 666 -9.59 -4.49 31.69
C GLN A 666 -9.55 -5.70 32.64
N ALA A 667 -10.34 -6.75 32.37
CA ALA A 667 -10.33 -8.00 33.14
C ALA A 667 -9.00 -8.78 33.04
N GLN A 668 -8.38 -8.86 31.85
CA GLN A 668 -7.07 -9.53 31.68
C GLN A 668 -5.93 -8.76 32.35
N MET A 669 -5.91 -7.43 32.20
CA MET A 669 -4.92 -6.55 32.85
C MET A 669 -5.01 -6.62 34.38
N ALA A 670 -6.22 -6.80 34.94
CA ALA A 670 -6.46 -6.98 36.37
C ALA A 670 -5.90 -8.28 36.96
N ILE A 671 -5.61 -9.31 36.15
CA ILE A 671 -5.12 -10.63 36.61
C ILE A 671 -3.70 -10.95 36.13
N GLY A 672 -3.02 -10.02 35.44
CA GLY A 672 -1.66 -10.22 34.91
C GLY A 672 -1.55 -11.09 33.66
N ASP A 673 -2.66 -11.65 33.17
CA ASP A 673 -2.74 -12.59 32.03
C ASP A 673 -2.69 -11.90 30.65
N PHE A 674 -2.39 -10.60 30.59
CA PHE A 674 -2.31 -9.86 29.34
C PHE A 674 -0.90 -9.94 28.73
N ASN A 675 -0.70 -10.89 27.82
CA ASN A 675 0.52 -11.00 27.02
C ASN A 675 0.62 -9.85 25.99
N GLY A 676 1.07 -8.67 26.45
CA GLY A 676 1.28 -7.46 25.66
C GLY A 676 1.54 -6.21 26.51
N SER A 677 1.83 -5.08 25.85
CA SER A 677 1.97 -3.78 26.54
C SER A 677 0.61 -3.24 26.97
N ALA A 678 0.41 -3.05 28.27
CA ALA A 678 -0.80 -2.44 28.84
C ALA A 678 -1.07 -1.03 28.26
N SER A 679 -0.01 -0.26 27.97
CA SER A 679 -0.10 1.08 27.36
C SER A 679 -0.54 1.02 25.89
N ASP A 680 -0.18 -0.05 25.18
CA ASP A 680 -0.57 -0.23 23.78
C ASP A 680 -2.07 -0.54 23.66
N VAL A 681 -2.69 -1.20 24.65
CA VAL A 681 -4.15 -1.38 24.71
C VAL A 681 -4.87 -0.03 24.75
N GLY A 682 -4.45 0.88 25.64
CA GLY A 682 -5.04 2.21 25.78
C GLY A 682 -4.88 3.06 24.52
N GLN A 683 -3.69 3.05 23.90
CA GLN A 683 -3.45 3.77 22.65
C GLN A 683 -4.29 3.21 21.49
N ALA A 684 -4.28 1.89 21.27
CA ALA A 684 -4.99 1.24 20.17
C ALA A 684 -6.51 1.43 20.24
N LEU A 685 -7.12 1.17 21.40
CA LEU A 685 -8.58 1.22 21.54
C LEU A 685 -9.14 2.65 21.61
N SER A 686 -8.30 3.66 21.86
CA SER A 686 -8.73 5.05 22.01
C SER A 686 -9.41 5.63 20.77
N LEU A 687 -8.89 5.34 19.58
CA LEU A 687 -9.27 6.06 18.36
C LEU A 687 -10.74 5.84 17.97
N PRO A 688 -11.26 4.59 17.81
CA PRO A 688 -12.68 4.39 17.53
C PRO A 688 -13.61 4.94 18.62
N VAL A 689 -13.20 4.95 19.90
CA VAL A 689 -13.97 5.59 20.98
C VAL A 689 -14.06 7.10 20.77
N PHE A 690 -12.94 7.76 20.47
CA PHE A 690 -12.90 9.21 20.22
C PHE A 690 -13.67 9.60 18.95
N MET A 691 -13.63 8.74 17.92
CA MET A 691 -14.41 8.91 16.71
C MET A 691 -15.91 8.84 16.96
N MET A 692 -16.38 7.84 17.73
CA MET A 692 -17.78 7.74 18.06
C MET A 692 -18.25 9.01 18.80
N ALA A 693 -17.44 9.53 19.74
CA ALA A 693 -17.73 10.80 20.42
C ALA A 693 -17.84 12.00 19.44
N GLU A 694 -16.86 12.20 18.53
CA GLU A 694 -16.90 13.27 17.52
C GLU A 694 -18.13 13.13 16.60
N SER A 695 -18.47 11.91 16.18
CA SER A 695 -19.65 11.64 15.34
C SER A 695 -20.98 12.03 16.00
N ILE A 696 -21.07 11.99 17.34
CA ILE A 696 -22.24 12.51 18.06
C ILE A 696 -22.30 14.05 18.03
N GLU A 697 -21.16 14.74 18.15
CA GLU A 697 -21.10 16.20 18.03
C GLU A 697 -21.37 16.68 16.59
N GLN A 698 -20.87 15.97 15.58
CA GLN A 698 -21.15 16.22 14.16
C GLN A 698 -22.65 16.20 13.85
N ILE A 699 -23.41 15.25 14.40
CA ILE A 699 -24.88 15.23 14.27
C ILE A 699 -25.51 16.49 14.89
N LYS A 700 -25.01 16.97 16.03
CA LYS A 700 -25.53 18.19 16.68
C LYS A 700 -25.20 19.44 15.85
N GLU A 701 -23.96 19.61 15.38
CA GLU A 701 -23.57 20.75 14.53
C GLU A 701 -24.35 20.77 13.20
N ALA A 702 -24.49 19.63 12.51
CA ALA A 702 -25.25 19.54 11.24
C ALA A 702 -26.76 19.81 11.43
N LYS A 703 -27.33 19.37 12.56
CA LYS A 703 -28.73 19.65 12.94
C LYS A 703 -28.95 21.13 13.23
N GLU A 704 -28.05 21.77 13.96
CA GLU A 704 -28.07 23.23 14.14
C GLU A 704 -27.90 23.97 12.81
N ALA A 705 -27.04 23.47 11.92
CA ALA A 705 -26.78 24.05 10.60
C ALA A 705 -28.04 24.04 9.72
N GLY A 706 -28.65 22.87 9.52
CA GLY A 706 -29.91 22.74 8.78
C GLY A 706 -31.04 23.59 9.39
N GLN A 707 -31.11 23.66 10.72
CA GLN A 707 -32.10 24.49 11.42
C GLN A 707 -31.86 26.02 11.24
N LYS A 708 -30.61 26.46 11.06
CA LYS A 708 -30.26 27.86 10.76
C LYS A 708 -30.55 28.21 9.29
N ILE A 709 -30.15 27.35 8.34
CA ILE A 709 -30.45 27.51 6.90
C ILE A 709 -31.97 27.65 6.68
N LYS A 710 -32.74 26.71 7.25
CA LYS A 710 -34.21 26.67 7.23
C LYS A 710 -34.89 27.94 7.75
N ASN A 711 -34.25 28.66 8.67
CA ASN A 711 -34.85 29.81 9.36
C ASN A 711 -34.38 31.18 8.83
N GLN A 712 -33.20 31.30 8.22
CA GLN A 712 -32.61 32.63 7.91
C GLN A 712 -32.06 32.82 6.49
N LYS A 713 -31.85 31.77 5.67
CA LYS A 713 -31.28 31.88 4.30
C LYS A 713 -29.98 32.73 4.19
N ASP A 714 -29.18 32.77 5.26
CA ASP A 714 -28.08 33.74 5.37
C ASP A 714 -26.78 33.25 4.68
N LEU A 715 -26.13 34.13 3.91
CA LEU A 715 -25.02 33.76 3.02
C LEU A 715 -23.65 33.75 3.70
N GLU A 716 -23.51 34.32 4.90
CA GLU A 716 -22.28 34.19 5.71
C GLU A 716 -22.12 32.77 6.31
N PHE A 717 -23.11 31.89 6.16
CA PHE A 717 -23.11 30.56 6.75
C PHE A 717 -22.21 29.54 6.02
N PHE A 718 -21.80 29.83 4.78
CA PHE A 718 -21.07 28.89 3.90
C PHE A 718 -19.69 28.48 4.45
N GLU A 719 -18.97 29.36 5.14
CA GLU A 719 -17.67 29.01 5.74
C GLU A 719 -17.80 28.01 6.91
N LYS A 720 -18.94 28.00 7.62
CA LYS A 720 -19.22 26.99 8.65
C LYS A 720 -19.65 25.66 8.07
N ILE A 721 -20.40 25.66 6.95
CA ILE A 721 -20.69 24.43 6.21
C ILE A 721 -19.37 23.77 5.77
N LEU A 722 -18.44 24.54 5.18
CA LEU A 722 -17.16 24.01 4.68
C LEU A 722 -16.33 23.31 5.77
N GLY A 723 -16.24 23.87 6.98
CA GLY A 723 -15.53 23.23 8.10
C GLY A 723 -16.12 21.88 8.52
N VAL A 724 -17.43 21.69 8.33
CA VAL A 724 -18.12 20.42 8.58
C VAL A 724 -17.99 19.46 7.38
N ILE A 725 -17.93 19.97 6.14
CA ILE A 725 -17.75 19.16 4.93
C ILE A 725 -16.39 18.44 4.91
N PHE A 726 -15.29 19.16 5.14
CA PHE A 726 -13.94 18.56 5.07
C PHE A 726 -13.70 17.49 6.15
N MET A 727 -14.51 17.48 7.21
CA MET A 727 -14.49 16.48 8.28
C MET A 727 -15.09 15.12 7.85
N PHE A 728 -15.92 15.08 6.80
CA PHE A 728 -16.58 13.84 6.34
C PHE A 728 -15.85 13.10 5.22
N LEU A 729 -14.93 13.74 4.49
CA LEU A 729 -14.21 13.11 3.37
C LEU A 729 -13.49 11.79 3.75
N PRO A 730 -12.83 11.64 4.92
CA PRO A 730 -12.18 10.38 5.31
C PRO A 730 -13.13 9.19 5.48
N PHE A 731 -14.45 9.43 5.60
CA PHE A 731 -15.45 8.39 5.88
C PHE A 731 -16.12 7.81 4.63
N LEU A 732 -15.86 8.36 3.44
CA LEU A 732 -16.62 8.02 2.24
C LEU A 732 -16.12 6.76 1.51
N ASP A 733 -14.85 6.40 1.70
CA ASP A 733 -14.19 5.34 0.93
C ASP A 733 -14.63 3.90 1.30
N THR A 734 -15.32 3.74 2.44
CA THR A 734 -15.75 2.43 2.97
C THR A 734 -17.22 2.08 2.74
N LEU A 735 -18.01 2.94 2.07
CA LEU A 735 -19.48 2.89 2.11
C LEU A 735 -20.17 2.47 0.80
N SER A 736 -19.95 1.19 0.45
CA SER A 736 -20.81 0.29 -0.36
C SER A 736 -20.80 0.39 -1.90
N PRO A 737 -21.14 -0.71 -2.63
CA PRO A 737 -20.96 -0.80 -4.09
C PRO A 737 -21.91 0.03 -4.96
N GLU A 738 -22.92 0.68 -4.38
CA GLU A 738 -23.88 1.49 -5.16
C GLU A 738 -23.29 2.84 -5.62
N LEU A 739 -22.09 3.19 -5.15
CA LEU A 739 -21.26 4.29 -5.65
C LEU A 739 -20.31 3.90 -6.81
N LEU A 740 -20.38 2.70 -7.38
CA LEU A 740 -19.49 2.21 -8.45
C LEU A 740 -19.71 2.85 -9.85
N LEU A 741 -20.05 4.14 -9.91
CA LEU A 741 -20.04 4.96 -11.14
C LEU A 741 -18.97 6.08 -11.09
N PHE A 742 -18.11 6.06 -10.08
CA PHE A 742 -17.01 7.01 -9.87
C PHE A 742 -15.70 6.47 -10.50
N GLU A 743 -15.68 6.31 -11.83
CA GLU A 743 -14.58 5.69 -12.61
C GLU A 743 -13.21 6.43 -12.57
N GLY A 744 -13.03 7.39 -11.67
CA GLY A 744 -11.78 8.14 -11.46
C GLY A 744 -10.97 7.78 -10.22
N MET A 745 -11.43 6.86 -9.36
CA MET A 745 -10.74 6.47 -8.12
C MET A 745 -10.55 4.94 -7.98
N ALA A 746 -10.60 4.21 -9.09
CA ALA A 746 -10.50 2.76 -9.15
C ALA A 746 -9.06 2.19 -9.02
N THR A 747 -8.30 2.68 -8.04
CA THR A 747 -6.99 2.13 -7.65
C THR A 747 -6.83 1.82 -6.15
N GLY A 748 -7.78 2.22 -5.29
CA GLY A 748 -7.76 1.84 -3.86
C GLY A 748 -8.42 0.49 -3.55
N LEU A 749 -9.59 0.21 -4.15
CA LEU A 749 -10.46 -0.90 -3.75
C LEU A 749 -10.13 -2.25 -4.43
N ALA A 750 -8.86 -2.65 -4.37
CA ALA A 750 -8.45 -4.06 -4.49
C ALA A 750 -8.30 -4.75 -3.12
N PHE A 751 -8.53 -4.04 -2.00
CA PHE A 751 -7.95 -4.40 -0.70
C PHE A 751 -8.82 -5.19 0.28
N LEU A 752 -10.13 -5.32 0.07
CA LEU A 752 -11.02 -6.05 1.00
C LEU A 752 -10.97 -7.58 0.80
N GLY A 753 -9.77 -8.13 0.63
CA GLY A 753 -9.52 -9.56 0.40
C GLY A 753 -8.24 -10.13 1.02
N ASN A 754 -7.29 -9.30 1.48
CA ASN A 754 -6.04 -9.75 2.13
C ASN A 754 -5.59 -8.76 3.22
N THR A 755 -5.61 -9.17 4.48
CA THR A 755 -5.13 -8.36 5.62
C THR A 755 -3.61 -8.37 5.75
N ALA A 756 -2.92 -7.63 4.88
CA ALA A 756 -1.45 -7.65 4.80
C ALA A 756 -0.73 -6.29 4.66
N LEU A 757 -1.43 -5.16 4.44
CA LEU A 757 -0.79 -3.93 3.92
C LEU A 757 -0.99 -2.64 4.76
N ALA A 758 -1.72 -2.72 5.88
CA ALA A 758 -2.05 -1.60 6.80
C ALA A 758 -0.87 -1.01 7.61
N ILE A 759 0.36 -1.18 7.12
CA ILE A 759 1.61 -0.63 7.69
C ILE A 759 2.37 0.20 6.64
N GLN A 760 2.17 -0.08 5.36
CA GLN A 760 2.87 0.60 4.27
C GLN A 760 2.19 1.94 3.93
N ASP A 761 0.86 1.98 3.98
CA ASP A 761 0.04 3.15 3.63
C ASP A 761 0.24 4.32 4.62
N ILE A 762 0.42 4.05 5.91
CA ILE A 762 0.70 5.04 6.98
C ILE A 762 1.85 6.00 6.65
N VAL A 763 2.85 5.53 5.89
CA VAL A 763 4.09 6.28 5.60
C VAL A 763 3.99 7.12 4.33
N GLU A 764 3.21 6.68 3.35
CA GLU A 764 3.01 7.36 2.06
C GLU A 764 1.76 8.26 2.09
N HIS A 765 0.73 7.84 2.83
CA HIS A 765 -0.55 8.49 3.05
C HIS A 765 -0.86 8.59 4.57
N PRO A 766 -0.26 9.54 5.31
CA PRO A 766 -0.53 9.72 6.73
C PRO A 766 -2.01 10.04 7.02
N GLU A 767 -2.75 10.60 6.06
CA GLU A 767 -4.21 10.71 6.06
C GLU A 767 -4.95 9.38 6.30
N ASN A 768 -4.42 8.25 5.82
CA ASN A 768 -5.07 6.94 5.88
C ASN A 768 -4.78 6.18 7.19
N ALA A 769 -3.77 6.58 7.96
CA ALA A 769 -3.40 5.94 9.23
C ALA A 769 -4.54 5.85 10.27
N PHE A 770 -5.54 6.72 10.15
CA PHE A 770 -6.79 6.70 10.90
C PHE A 770 -7.65 5.47 10.54
N MET A 771 -7.73 5.13 9.25
CA MET A 771 -8.41 3.96 8.71
C MET A 771 -7.61 2.67 8.94
N ASP A 772 -6.27 2.72 8.96
CA ASP A 772 -5.43 1.58 9.34
C ASP A 772 -5.66 1.18 10.80
N VAL A 773 -5.61 2.14 11.74
CA VAL A 773 -5.91 1.86 13.17
C VAL A 773 -7.31 1.27 13.33
N LEU A 774 -8.30 1.76 12.60
CA LEU A 774 -9.65 1.17 12.60
C LEU A 774 -9.70 -0.24 12.01
N GLY A 775 -9.08 -0.46 10.84
CA GLY A 775 -9.04 -1.76 10.18
C GLY A 775 -8.37 -2.82 11.05
N ILE A 776 -7.30 -2.44 11.76
CA ILE A 776 -6.63 -3.28 12.75
C ILE A 776 -7.55 -3.52 13.96
N VAL A 777 -8.12 -2.48 14.58
CA VAL A 777 -8.94 -2.64 15.81
C VAL A 777 -10.27 -3.39 15.56
N MET A 778 -10.81 -3.32 14.35
CA MET A 778 -12.09 -3.94 13.97
C MET A 778 -11.93 -5.35 13.39
N ASP A 779 -10.71 -5.88 13.26
CA ASP A 779 -10.45 -7.26 12.86
C ASP A 779 -10.85 -8.25 13.97
N GLY A 780 -11.57 -9.33 13.61
CA GLY A 780 -11.93 -10.40 14.54
C GLY A 780 -10.73 -11.16 15.13
N ALA A 781 -9.54 -11.05 14.53
CA ALA A 781 -8.29 -11.60 15.08
C ALA A 781 -7.57 -10.66 16.08
N PHE A 782 -7.79 -9.34 16.00
CA PHE A 782 -7.08 -8.33 16.81
C PHE A 782 -7.27 -8.53 18.32
N SER A 783 -8.48 -8.88 18.74
CA SER A 783 -8.87 -9.04 20.15
C SER A 783 -8.20 -10.20 20.90
N LYS A 784 -7.18 -10.86 20.32
CA LYS A 784 -6.61 -12.12 20.85
C LYS A 784 -5.10 -12.09 21.13
N THR A 785 -4.34 -11.08 20.69
CA THR A 785 -2.88 -11.03 20.94
C THR A 785 -2.36 -9.63 21.22
N GLY A 786 -1.35 -9.48 22.10
CA GLY A 786 -0.67 -8.20 22.32
C GLY A 786 0.02 -7.61 21.10
N LYS A 787 0.35 -8.44 20.09
CA LYS A 787 0.94 -8.00 18.81
C LYS A 787 -0.03 -7.12 18.02
N GLY A 788 -1.34 -7.43 18.03
CA GLY A 788 -2.37 -6.60 17.40
C GLY A 788 -2.47 -5.21 18.05
N TYR A 789 -2.59 -5.19 19.39
CA TYR A 789 -2.58 -3.94 20.18
C TYR A 789 -1.30 -3.12 19.94
N LYS A 790 -0.14 -3.78 19.88
CA LYS A 790 1.13 -3.12 19.57
C LYS A 790 1.12 -2.42 18.21
N THR A 791 0.72 -3.11 17.14
CA THR A 791 0.68 -2.53 15.79
C THR A 791 -0.30 -1.36 15.71
N ALA A 792 -1.51 -1.49 16.26
CA ALA A 792 -2.47 -0.39 16.33
C ALA A 792 -1.98 0.80 17.18
N ALA A 793 -1.26 0.54 18.27
CA ALA A 793 -0.68 1.59 19.11
C ALA A 793 0.51 2.30 18.44
N ASP A 794 1.37 1.56 17.72
CA ASP A 794 2.48 2.15 16.95
C ASP A 794 1.96 2.96 15.76
N ALA A 795 0.92 2.48 15.06
CA ALA A 795 0.18 3.27 14.06
C ALA A 795 -0.45 4.53 14.68
N ARG A 796 -1.13 4.40 15.83
CA ARG A 796 -1.74 5.53 16.55
C ARG A 796 -0.71 6.57 17.00
N ARG A 797 0.48 6.14 17.40
CA ARG A 797 1.63 7.01 17.75
C ARG A 797 2.30 7.65 16.53
N GLY A 798 2.16 7.07 15.35
CA GLY A 798 2.62 7.63 14.08
C GLY A 798 1.76 8.79 13.54
N MET A 799 0.51 8.92 13.99
CA MET A 799 -0.40 9.99 13.57
C MET A 799 0.17 11.39 13.88
N SER A 800 0.27 12.24 12.86
CA SER A 800 0.73 13.62 13.04
C SER A 800 -0.28 14.48 13.82
N SER A 801 0.19 15.46 14.57
CA SER A 801 -0.68 16.39 15.32
C SER A 801 -1.58 17.24 14.41
N ASP A 802 -1.17 17.47 13.16
CA ASP A 802 -1.97 18.16 12.15
C ASP A 802 -3.00 17.24 11.48
N LEU A 803 -2.83 15.91 11.53
CA LEU A 803 -3.88 14.94 11.19
C LEU A 803 -4.94 14.91 12.29
N ILE A 804 -4.52 14.73 13.55
CA ILE A 804 -5.40 14.64 14.72
C ILE A 804 -6.32 15.88 14.83
N LYS A 805 -5.79 17.07 14.54
CA LYS A 805 -6.56 18.33 14.44
C LYS A 805 -7.60 18.38 13.32
N LYS A 806 -7.34 17.71 12.18
CA LYS A 806 -8.28 17.61 11.07
C LYS A 806 -9.37 16.57 11.34
N SER A 807 -9.05 15.53 12.11
CA SER A 807 -9.99 14.44 12.44
C SER A 807 -11.16 14.88 13.32
N GLY A 808 -10.99 15.88 14.20
CA GLY A 808 -12.08 16.40 15.02
C GLY A 808 -11.65 17.17 16.27
N LYS A 809 -12.50 18.07 16.77
CA LYS A 809 -12.19 18.89 17.97
C LYS A 809 -12.22 18.07 19.26
N THR A 810 -13.14 17.12 19.33
CA THR A 810 -13.28 16.17 20.45
C THR A 810 -12.13 15.17 20.40
N ILE A 811 -11.73 14.74 19.20
CA ILE A 811 -10.56 13.86 19.01
C ILE A 811 -9.26 14.56 19.47
N GLU A 812 -9.00 15.81 19.07
CA GLU A 812 -7.84 16.58 19.55
C GLU A 812 -7.84 16.72 21.09
N GLN A 813 -8.99 17.03 21.69
CA GLN A 813 -9.11 17.21 23.15
C GLN A 813 -8.96 15.90 23.93
N LEU A 814 -9.51 14.80 23.42
CA LEU A 814 -9.44 13.48 24.08
C LEU A 814 -8.04 12.85 23.94
N ASP A 815 -7.37 13.05 22.80
CA ASP A 815 -5.99 12.61 22.62
C ASP A 815 -5.02 13.39 23.51
N GLY A 816 -5.18 14.71 23.62
CA GLY A 816 -4.37 15.51 24.55
C GLY A 816 -4.43 14.95 25.98
N LYS A 817 -5.62 14.55 26.44
CA LYS A 817 -5.85 13.91 27.75
C LYS A 817 -5.21 12.52 27.85
N LEU A 818 -5.30 11.71 26.78
CA LEU A 818 -4.67 10.38 26.70
C LEU A 818 -3.15 10.45 26.81
N GLN A 819 -2.52 11.34 26.04
CA GLN A 819 -1.06 11.50 26.04
C GLN A 819 -0.55 12.16 27.34
N ASP A 820 -1.31 13.04 27.99
CA ASP A 820 -0.96 13.61 29.31
C ASP A 820 -0.89 12.55 30.42
N VAL A 821 -1.77 11.53 30.36
CA VAL A 821 -1.82 10.43 31.34
C VAL A 821 -0.75 9.37 31.04
N LEU A 822 -0.67 8.88 29.79
CA LEU A 822 0.28 7.83 29.42
C LEU A 822 1.72 8.33 29.29
N GLY A 823 1.93 9.57 28.85
CA GLY A 823 3.27 10.12 28.59
C GLY A 823 4.14 10.27 29.84
N LYS A 824 3.54 10.35 31.04
CA LYS A 824 4.26 10.40 32.32
C LYS A 824 4.63 9.03 32.86
N ALA A 825 3.98 7.96 32.40
CA ALA A 825 4.35 6.59 32.78
C ALA A 825 5.72 6.20 32.18
N CYS A 826 6.05 6.71 31.00
CA CYS A 826 7.32 6.45 30.29
C CYS A 826 8.46 7.41 30.66
N ALA A 827 8.38 8.11 31.80
CA ALA A 827 9.28 9.21 32.18
C ALA A 827 10.19 8.92 33.40
N LYS A 828 10.37 7.64 33.75
CA LYS A 828 11.30 7.12 34.75
C LYS A 828 12.10 5.97 34.16
#